data_AF-A0A9D6R788-F1
#
_entry.id   AF-A0A9D6R788-F1
#
_cell.length_a   1.000
_cell.length_b   1.000
_cell.length_c   1.000
_cell.angle_alpha   90.00
_cell.angle_beta   90.00
_cell.angle_gamma   90.00
#
_symmetry.space_group_name_H-M   'P 1'
#
loop_
_entity.id
_entity.type
_entity.pdbx_description
1 polymer ?
#
loop_
_entity_poly.entity_id
_entity_poly.type
_entity_poly.pdbx_seq_one_letter_code
_entity_poly.pdbx_strand_id
1 'polypeptide(L)'
;MTEEKQTYTLTVNGQERRVTATPKTWLMDVLRDDLRLTGAKDGCTTGHCGSCMIIKDGEAVRSCLIPMKRAEGATVVTIEGLTGPDGELHPIQQAYIDQGATQCGFCTPGFIVSTKALLDKNPSPTLEEIYDGHQWNICRCTGHNAIIRAIQQAAGQAVPPLPSVKQPLKAISRPLPRPDAVDKVTGRGIYVDDLYVEGMLYGRALRSKYPHARLLKVDVSKAKALPGVVAVLTADDIPGRKDCGVHEIDWPVLCRVADKVRYVGDSVALVVAESEGIAARALESIEVEYEPLPVVTGPKEAARPDAPLLHDHVEAHTSGAHGNYLAHFHLENGDLQSGFAQADVIVEREYSTQTVEHGFIEPEAGLAVPDATGRITVYCGGQIPFSDRSQIAATLNVPEDRIRVINCLIGGGFGGKEDVSVQIHVALAAWATKRPVKMVLGRKESLMVHPKRHATIIKMKTGAKKDGALVAHEVEIWGDAGAYASLSNHVMLRATTHAAGPYEVPNVLVNTYAMYTNNVPSGAFRGFGVTQSAFAMESQMDLLAGKLGLSPLDIRRKNALAYGKKTLSGQEMTESCGLPQALELVAAEMRKHLFVAVDGDKRRAWGVACAYKNTGFGSGAYDAAGAEVEVFANGRASVRAGAAEIGQGLVGVLAQVVSEELGVPYERVDVLVSDTDLTLDGMATTASRQTYVTGNAARYASIEVRALLSQTAAEMLDAPPDSLIFADGLVRSNGHDVPLSEVVKAARREGRMPKVSYQYVAPMVKQYHHF
;
A
#
# COMPACT_ATOMS: atom_id res chain seq x y z
N MET A 1 -13.44 36.32 -17.20
CA MET A 1 -13.68 36.08 -18.64
C MET A 1 -13.43 34.61 -18.90
N THR A 2 -14.50 33.83 -19.09
CA THR A 2 -14.40 32.42 -19.48
C THR A 2 -13.92 32.37 -20.93
N GLU A 3 -12.74 31.76 -21.18
CA GLU A 3 -12.28 31.50 -22.55
C GLU A 3 -13.29 30.61 -23.28
N GLU A 4 -13.63 30.98 -24.51
CA GLU A 4 -14.64 30.31 -25.30
C GLU A 4 -14.17 28.92 -25.74
N LYS A 5 -15.05 27.90 -25.67
CA LYS A 5 -14.72 26.55 -26.12
C LYS A 5 -14.60 26.54 -27.65
N GLN A 6 -13.64 25.76 -28.16
CA GLN A 6 -13.38 25.57 -29.59
C GLN A 6 -13.44 24.08 -29.92
N THR A 7 -13.76 23.76 -31.17
CA THR A 7 -13.73 22.37 -31.66
C THR A 7 -12.33 22.07 -32.20
N TYR A 8 -11.69 21.05 -31.64
CA TYR A 8 -10.40 20.53 -32.06
C TYR A 8 -10.56 19.19 -32.79
N THR A 9 -9.72 18.92 -33.77
CA THR A 9 -9.67 17.66 -34.51
C THR A 9 -8.34 16.95 -34.26
N LEU A 10 -8.39 15.67 -33.87
CA LEU A 10 -7.23 14.83 -33.56
C LEU A 10 -7.39 13.46 -34.21
N THR A 11 -6.30 12.75 -34.50
CA THR A 11 -6.35 11.32 -34.81
C THR A 11 -5.91 10.52 -33.58
N VAL A 12 -6.82 9.87 -32.88
CA VAL A 12 -6.53 9.10 -31.66
C VAL A 12 -6.70 7.61 -31.92
N ASN A 13 -5.63 6.82 -31.72
CA ASN A 13 -5.58 5.38 -32.01
C ASN A 13 -6.07 5.05 -33.44
N GLY A 14 -5.66 5.86 -34.42
CA GLY A 14 -6.04 5.70 -35.82
C GLY A 14 -7.46 6.18 -36.19
N GLN A 15 -8.22 6.73 -35.24
CA GLN A 15 -9.57 7.26 -35.48
C GLN A 15 -9.59 8.78 -35.36
N GLU A 16 -10.20 9.47 -36.33
CA GLU A 16 -10.45 10.91 -36.23
C GLU A 16 -11.46 11.20 -35.11
N ARG A 17 -11.13 12.14 -34.23
CA ARG A 17 -11.93 12.58 -33.09
C ARG A 17 -12.09 14.09 -33.15
N ARG A 18 -13.33 14.55 -32.99
CA ARG A 18 -13.67 15.97 -32.84
C ARG A 18 -14.14 16.21 -31.42
N VAL A 19 -13.50 17.12 -30.71
CA VAL A 19 -13.72 17.38 -29.28
C VAL A 19 -13.86 18.88 -29.04
N THR A 20 -14.74 19.27 -28.13
CA THR A 20 -14.99 20.69 -27.81
C THR A 20 -14.44 21.03 -26.44
N ALA A 21 -13.34 21.79 -26.41
CA ALA A 21 -12.59 22.11 -25.19
C ALA A 21 -12.14 23.57 -25.20
N THR A 22 -11.62 24.07 -24.07
CA THR A 22 -10.97 25.38 -24.05
C THR A 22 -9.52 25.25 -24.57
N PRO A 23 -8.91 26.32 -25.10
CA PRO A 23 -7.51 26.28 -25.55
C PRO A 23 -6.49 25.85 -24.48
N LYS A 24 -6.85 25.98 -23.19
CA LYS A 24 -6.02 25.64 -22.02
C LYS A 24 -6.33 24.28 -21.41
N THR A 25 -7.42 23.62 -21.81
CA THR A 25 -7.73 22.25 -21.36
C THR A 25 -6.56 21.34 -21.72
N TRP A 26 -6.16 20.45 -20.80
CA TRP A 26 -5.05 19.53 -21.06
C TRP A 26 -5.52 18.34 -21.89
N LEU A 27 -4.65 17.83 -22.75
CA LEU A 27 -4.93 16.67 -23.58
C LEU A 27 -5.24 15.43 -22.74
N MET A 28 -4.62 15.30 -21.56
CA MET A 28 -4.94 14.23 -20.61
C MET A 28 -6.42 14.24 -20.21
N ASP A 29 -6.95 15.41 -19.86
CA ASP A 29 -8.35 15.56 -19.44
C ASP A 29 -9.28 15.20 -20.60
N VAL A 30 -8.99 15.65 -21.83
CA VAL A 30 -9.78 15.30 -23.02
C VAL A 30 -9.76 13.80 -23.30
N LEU A 31 -8.60 13.15 -23.20
CA LEU A 31 -8.49 11.70 -23.40
C LEU A 31 -9.33 10.93 -22.37
N ARG A 32 -9.25 11.32 -21.09
CA ARG A 32 -9.90 10.60 -19.98
C ARG A 32 -11.39 10.93 -19.86
N ASP A 33 -11.74 12.20 -19.87
CA ASP A 33 -13.08 12.69 -19.54
C ASP A 33 -14.00 12.79 -20.75
N ASP A 34 -13.51 13.21 -21.91
CA ASP A 34 -14.34 13.32 -23.12
C ASP A 34 -14.33 12.03 -23.95
N LEU A 35 -13.13 11.45 -24.17
CA LEU A 35 -12.97 10.26 -25.03
C LEU A 35 -13.02 8.93 -24.27
N ARG A 36 -13.04 8.95 -22.93
CA ARG A 36 -13.08 7.77 -22.05
C ARG A 36 -11.94 6.77 -22.28
N LEU A 37 -10.77 7.28 -22.70
CA LEU A 37 -9.51 6.55 -22.80
C LEU A 37 -8.71 6.77 -21.51
N THR A 38 -9.09 6.01 -20.48
CA THR A 38 -8.57 6.17 -19.11
C THR A 38 -7.22 5.49 -18.88
N GLY A 39 -6.61 4.90 -19.89
CA GLY A 39 -5.32 4.20 -19.78
C GLY A 39 -4.15 5.14 -19.45
N ALA A 40 -4.18 6.38 -19.94
CA ALA A 40 -3.30 7.44 -19.45
C ALA A 40 -3.76 7.87 -18.05
N LYS A 41 -2.89 7.70 -17.04
CA LYS A 41 -3.26 7.90 -15.63
C LYS A 41 -2.74 9.24 -15.09
N ASP A 42 -3.53 9.92 -14.27
CA ASP A 42 -3.05 11.08 -13.52
C ASP A 42 -2.41 10.67 -12.18
N GLY A 43 -1.08 10.74 -12.11
CA GLY A 43 -0.34 10.54 -10.88
C GLY A 43 0.23 11.80 -10.24
N CYS A 44 0.35 12.89 -10.99
CA CYS A 44 1.01 14.11 -10.49
C CYS A 44 0.52 15.42 -11.10
N THR A 45 -0.06 15.40 -12.31
CA THR A 45 -0.46 16.58 -13.09
C THR A 45 0.63 17.66 -13.33
N THR A 46 1.88 17.44 -12.90
CA THR A 46 3.01 18.39 -13.04
C THR A 46 4.13 17.86 -13.94
N GLY A 47 3.90 16.76 -14.66
CA GLY A 47 4.86 16.19 -15.59
C GLY A 47 6.03 15.40 -14.99
N HIS A 48 6.01 15.06 -13.70
CA HIS A 48 7.15 14.37 -13.06
C HIS A 48 7.09 12.83 -13.15
N CYS A 49 5.91 12.21 -13.12
CA CYS A 49 5.82 10.75 -12.93
C CYS A 49 5.69 9.92 -14.22
N GLY A 50 5.27 10.53 -15.33
CA GLY A 50 5.12 9.84 -16.62
C GLY A 50 3.97 8.83 -16.70
N SER A 51 3.06 8.76 -15.72
CA SER A 51 1.91 7.84 -15.76
C SER A 51 0.88 8.18 -16.85
N CYS A 52 0.91 9.42 -17.34
CA CYS A 52 0.06 9.95 -18.41
C CYS A 52 0.74 9.92 -19.79
N MET A 53 1.81 9.12 -19.96
CA MET A 53 2.55 9.07 -21.22
C MET A 53 1.65 8.59 -22.36
N ILE A 54 1.70 9.31 -23.48
CA ILE A 54 1.08 8.95 -24.77
C ILE A 54 2.13 9.17 -25.87
N ILE A 55 1.93 8.58 -27.05
CA ILE A 55 2.73 8.94 -28.24
C ILE A 55 1.98 10.06 -28.97
N LYS A 56 2.60 11.22 -29.17
CA LYS A 56 2.09 12.31 -30.00
C LYS A 56 3.06 12.52 -31.15
N ASP A 57 2.59 12.35 -32.38
CA ASP A 57 3.36 12.57 -33.61
C ASP A 57 4.71 11.80 -33.61
N GLY A 58 4.70 10.56 -33.11
CA GLY A 58 5.87 9.68 -33.02
C GLY A 58 6.74 9.85 -31.77
N GLU A 59 6.43 10.81 -30.88
CA GLU A 59 7.19 11.08 -29.66
C GLU A 59 6.43 10.70 -28.39
N ALA A 60 7.10 10.05 -27.44
CA ALA A 60 6.55 9.86 -26.10
C ALA A 60 6.47 11.19 -25.36
N VAL A 61 5.26 11.62 -25.01
CA VAL A 61 5.00 12.89 -24.32
C VAL A 61 4.07 12.70 -23.14
N ARG A 62 4.22 13.58 -22.15
CA ARG A 62 3.36 13.65 -20.96
C ARG A 62 2.10 14.46 -21.31
N SER A 63 0.97 13.79 -21.47
CA SER A 63 -0.29 14.43 -21.90
C SER A 63 -0.79 15.53 -20.95
N CYS A 64 -0.45 15.46 -19.66
CA CYS A 64 -0.77 16.52 -18.67
C CYS A 64 -0.06 17.87 -18.93
N LEU A 65 0.89 17.94 -19.86
CA LEU A 65 1.61 19.18 -20.21
C LEU A 65 1.22 19.74 -21.58
N ILE A 66 0.30 19.07 -22.30
CA ILE A 66 -0.08 19.44 -23.66
C ILE A 66 -1.46 20.10 -23.62
N PRO A 67 -1.56 21.44 -23.78
CA PRO A 67 -2.85 22.10 -23.88
C PRO A 67 -3.47 21.82 -25.26
N MET A 68 -4.80 21.80 -25.35
CA MET A 68 -5.54 21.48 -26.58
C MET A 68 -5.17 22.36 -27.78
N LYS A 69 -4.83 23.64 -27.55
CA LYS A 69 -4.31 24.53 -28.61
C LYS A 69 -3.04 24.03 -29.30
N ARG A 70 -2.28 23.13 -28.67
CA ARG A 70 -1.08 22.47 -29.21
C ARG A 70 -1.34 21.03 -29.67
N ALA A 71 -2.56 20.54 -29.47
CA ALA A 71 -2.96 19.19 -29.86
C ALA A 71 -3.62 19.18 -31.25
N GLU A 72 -4.22 20.28 -31.74
CA GLU A 72 -4.90 20.32 -33.04
C GLU A 72 -4.11 19.64 -34.17
N GLY A 73 -4.78 18.74 -34.88
CA GLY A 73 -4.21 17.97 -36.00
C GLY A 73 -3.22 16.87 -35.60
N ALA A 74 -2.95 16.66 -34.32
CA ALA A 74 -1.98 15.67 -33.87
C ALA A 74 -2.48 14.23 -34.04
N THR A 75 -1.53 13.33 -34.28
CA THR A 75 -1.75 11.88 -34.19
C THR A 75 -1.32 11.38 -32.82
N VAL A 76 -2.26 10.79 -32.09
CA VAL A 76 -2.10 10.31 -30.72
C VAL A 76 -2.27 8.80 -30.66
N VAL A 77 -1.32 8.11 -30.02
CA VAL A 77 -1.45 6.69 -29.64
C VAL A 77 -1.40 6.58 -28.12
N THR A 78 -2.42 5.95 -27.57
CA THR A 78 -2.58 5.64 -26.14
C THR A 78 -2.31 4.15 -25.89
N ILE A 79 -2.30 3.71 -24.63
CA ILE A 79 -2.09 2.29 -24.30
C ILE A 79 -3.17 1.39 -24.91
N GLU A 80 -4.40 1.90 -25.01
CA GLU A 80 -5.54 1.22 -25.61
C GLU A 80 -5.34 0.97 -27.11
N GLY A 81 -4.53 1.81 -27.78
CA GLY A 81 -4.23 1.69 -29.20
C GLY A 81 -3.18 0.62 -29.54
N LEU A 82 -2.54 -0.01 -28.55
CA LEU A 82 -1.52 -1.05 -28.78
C LEU A 82 -2.14 -2.45 -28.93
N THR A 83 -3.30 -2.69 -28.32
CA THR A 83 -3.97 -3.98 -28.40
C THR A 83 -4.67 -4.12 -29.76
N GLY A 84 -4.49 -5.27 -30.41
CA GLY A 84 -5.10 -5.55 -31.71
C GLY A 84 -6.63 -5.61 -31.66
N PRO A 85 -7.31 -5.55 -32.81
CA PRO A 85 -8.78 -5.55 -32.88
C PRO A 85 -9.41 -6.82 -32.27
N ASP A 86 -8.71 -7.95 -32.33
CA ASP A 86 -9.16 -9.23 -31.75
C ASP A 86 -8.75 -9.41 -30.26
N GLY A 87 -8.20 -8.37 -29.64
CA GLY A 87 -7.73 -8.40 -28.25
C GLY A 87 -6.31 -8.95 -28.08
N GLU A 88 -5.60 -9.22 -29.18
CA GLU A 88 -4.21 -9.67 -29.17
C GLU A 88 -3.30 -8.64 -28.50
N LEU A 89 -2.49 -9.11 -27.55
CA LEU A 89 -1.53 -8.25 -26.86
C LEU A 89 -0.36 -7.89 -27.77
N HIS A 90 0.04 -6.62 -27.74
CA HIS A 90 1.29 -6.20 -28.34
C HIS A 90 2.47 -6.96 -27.68
N PRO A 91 3.54 -7.34 -28.41
CA PRO A 91 4.69 -8.04 -27.82
C PRO A 91 5.29 -7.36 -26.58
N ILE A 92 5.27 -6.02 -26.55
CA ILE A 92 5.66 -5.24 -25.36
C ILE A 92 4.73 -5.52 -24.17
N GLN A 93 3.40 -5.53 -24.38
CA GLN A 93 2.44 -5.84 -23.32
C GLN A 93 2.66 -7.25 -22.77
N GLN A 94 2.89 -8.23 -23.66
CA GLN A 94 3.19 -9.61 -23.27
C GLN A 94 4.50 -9.71 -22.46
N ALA A 95 5.58 -9.06 -22.90
CA ALA A 95 6.86 -9.06 -22.19
C ALA A 95 6.76 -8.48 -20.76
N TYR A 96 5.89 -7.48 -20.56
CA TYR A 96 5.63 -6.93 -19.22
C TYR A 96 4.90 -7.92 -18.30
N ILE A 97 4.06 -8.79 -18.86
CA ILE A 97 3.44 -9.90 -18.11
C ILE A 97 4.50 -10.95 -17.77
N ASP A 98 5.25 -11.42 -18.78
CA ASP A 98 6.20 -12.52 -18.65
C ASP A 98 7.32 -12.23 -17.63
N GLN A 99 7.79 -10.98 -17.57
CA GLN A 99 8.84 -10.57 -16.64
C GLN A 99 8.33 -10.07 -15.29
N GLY A 100 7.01 -10.11 -15.05
CA GLY A 100 6.43 -9.59 -13.81
C GLY A 100 6.67 -8.08 -13.63
N ALA A 101 6.75 -7.32 -14.73
CA ALA A 101 7.02 -5.89 -14.73
C ALA A 101 5.83 -5.03 -14.26
N THR A 102 4.74 -5.69 -13.83
CA THR A 102 3.49 -5.07 -13.40
C THR A 102 3.09 -5.54 -12.00
N GLN A 103 3.16 -4.62 -11.04
CA GLN A 103 2.68 -4.81 -9.67
C GLN A 103 1.33 -4.10 -9.46
N CYS A 104 1.33 -2.87 -8.90
CA CYS A 104 0.09 -2.11 -8.73
C CYS A 104 -0.57 -1.81 -10.08
N GLY A 105 0.23 -1.56 -11.13
CA GLY A 105 -0.21 -1.38 -12.51
C GLY A 105 -0.45 0.07 -12.92
N PHE A 106 -0.38 1.03 -11.99
CA PHE A 106 -0.78 2.42 -12.29
C PHE A 106 0.19 3.14 -13.23
N CYS A 107 1.50 2.88 -13.08
CA CYS A 107 2.52 3.42 -13.98
C CYS A 107 2.71 2.59 -15.26
N THR A 108 2.17 1.36 -15.31
CA THR A 108 2.42 0.39 -16.39
C THR A 108 2.06 0.95 -17.78
N PRO A 109 0.89 1.59 -18.00
CA PRO A 109 0.57 2.20 -19.28
C PRO A 109 1.65 3.17 -19.78
N GLY A 110 2.08 4.09 -18.92
CA GLY A 110 3.09 5.08 -19.27
C GLY A 110 4.44 4.47 -19.63
N PHE A 111 4.86 3.42 -18.92
CA PHE A 111 6.08 2.69 -19.23
C PHE A 111 5.99 1.94 -20.57
N ILE A 112 4.89 1.23 -20.83
CA ILE A 112 4.69 0.50 -22.09
C ILE A 112 4.67 1.46 -23.29
N VAL A 113 4.01 2.60 -23.16
CA VAL A 113 3.98 3.63 -24.20
C VAL A 113 5.37 4.20 -24.47
N SER A 114 6.16 4.52 -23.43
CA SER A 114 7.55 4.94 -23.59
C SER A 114 8.40 3.85 -24.27
N THR A 115 8.20 2.59 -23.88
CA THR A 115 8.88 1.44 -24.51
C THR A 115 8.53 1.34 -25.99
N LYS A 116 7.26 1.51 -26.36
CA LYS A 116 6.82 1.50 -27.76
C LYS A 116 7.49 2.60 -28.56
N ALA A 117 7.47 3.83 -28.07
CA ALA A 117 8.11 4.97 -28.75
C ALA A 117 9.63 4.78 -28.91
N LEU A 118 10.30 4.17 -27.93
CA LEU A 118 11.72 3.83 -28.04
C LEU A 118 11.96 2.76 -29.12
N LEU A 119 11.24 1.64 -29.05
CA LEU A 119 11.48 0.48 -29.93
C LEU A 119 11.06 0.73 -31.38
N ASP A 120 10.10 1.62 -31.62
CA ASP A 120 9.75 2.07 -32.97
C ASP A 120 10.91 2.81 -33.66
N LYS A 121 11.77 3.47 -32.89
CA LYS A 121 12.93 4.23 -33.39
C LYS A 121 14.21 3.40 -33.39
N ASN A 122 14.43 2.63 -32.33
CA ASN A 122 15.58 1.75 -32.17
C ASN A 122 15.10 0.38 -31.66
N PRO A 123 14.96 -0.63 -32.52
CA PRO A 123 14.48 -1.95 -32.12
C PRO A 123 15.49 -2.75 -31.27
N SER A 124 16.74 -2.29 -31.14
CA SER A 124 17.78 -2.93 -30.34
C SER A 124 18.53 -1.92 -29.46
N PRO A 125 17.84 -1.30 -28.47
CA PRO A 125 18.43 -0.26 -27.65
C PRO A 125 19.45 -0.81 -26.65
N THR A 126 20.48 -0.02 -26.38
CA THR A 126 21.40 -0.21 -25.27
C THR A 126 20.73 0.08 -23.93
N LEU A 127 21.35 -0.33 -22.81
CA LEU A 127 20.83 -0.03 -21.48
C LEU A 127 20.75 1.48 -21.20
N GLU A 128 21.69 2.26 -21.72
CA GLU A 128 21.71 3.72 -21.61
C GLU A 128 20.52 4.35 -22.35
N GLU A 129 20.25 3.91 -23.58
CA GLU A 129 19.08 4.36 -24.34
C GLU A 129 17.75 3.94 -23.68
N ILE A 130 17.72 2.78 -23.02
CA ILE A 130 16.56 2.37 -22.20
C ILE A 130 16.37 3.36 -21.04
N TYR A 131 17.43 3.74 -20.33
CA TYR A 131 17.33 4.73 -19.26
C TYR A 131 16.88 6.09 -19.78
N ASP A 132 17.47 6.58 -20.86
CA ASP A 132 17.12 7.88 -21.44
C ASP A 132 15.68 7.92 -21.95
N GLY A 133 15.22 6.85 -22.62
CA GLY A 133 13.85 6.72 -23.13
C GLY A 133 12.78 6.64 -22.03
N HIS A 134 13.17 6.34 -20.78
CA HIS A 134 12.27 6.19 -19.64
C HIS A 134 12.59 7.14 -18.48
N GLN A 135 13.43 8.16 -18.70
CA GLN A 135 13.89 9.09 -17.65
C GLN A 135 12.74 9.84 -16.94
N TRP A 136 11.57 9.92 -17.59
CA TRP A 136 10.37 10.58 -17.05
C TRP A 136 9.32 9.61 -16.51
N ASN A 137 9.61 8.31 -16.47
CA ASN A 137 8.70 7.28 -15.96
C ASN A 137 9.14 6.83 -14.56
N ILE A 138 8.27 7.04 -13.57
CA ILE A 138 8.55 6.66 -12.18
C ILE A 138 7.73 5.42 -11.81
N CYS A 139 8.39 4.41 -11.24
CA CYS A 139 7.72 3.27 -10.64
C CYS A 139 8.07 3.18 -9.15
N ARG A 140 7.05 3.06 -8.29
CA ARG A 140 7.27 2.87 -6.85
C ARG A 140 7.32 1.40 -6.41
N CYS A 141 6.93 0.47 -7.28
CA CYS A 141 6.69 -0.93 -6.90
C CYS A 141 7.81 -1.89 -7.31
N THR A 142 8.25 -1.84 -8.58
CA THR A 142 9.02 -2.92 -9.21
C THR A 142 10.53 -2.84 -8.99
N GLY A 143 11.05 -1.69 -8.57
CA GLY A 143 12.49 -1.43 -8.52
C GLY A 143 13.15 -1.40 -9.91
N HIS A 144 12.38 -1.18 -10.98
CA HIS A 144 12.80 -1.04 -12.39
C HIS A 144 13.42 -2.29 -13.06
N ASN A 145 14.05 -3.20 -12.34
CA ASN A 145 14.73 -4.36 -12.94
C ASN A 145 13.80 -5.24 -13.80
N ALA A 146 12.58 -5.52 -13.33
CA ALA A 146 11.59 -6.29 -14.10
C ALA A 146 11.13 -5.55 -15.38
N ILE A 147 11.06 -4.21 -15.32
CA ILE A 147 10.70 -3.36 -16.48
C ILE A 147 11.82 -3.40 -17.52
N ILE A 148 13.07 -3.24 -17.10
CA ILE A 148 14.24 -3.32 -17.99
C ILE A 148 14.27 -4.67 -18.70
N ARG A 149 14.07 -5.77 -17.96
CA ARG A 149 13.99 -7.12 -18.53
C ARG A 149 12.85 -7.26 -19.53
N ALA A 150 11.68 -6.67 -19.28
CA ALA A 150 10.56 -6.68 -20.22
C ALA A 150 10.89 -5.92 -21.51
N ILE A 151 11.56 -4.77 -21.41
CA ILE A 151 12.01 -3.99 -22.57
C ILE A 151 13.03 -4.80 -23.39
N GLN A 152 14.00 -5.42 -22.72
CA GLN A 152 15.00 -6.28 -23.36
C GLN A 152 14.34 -7.47 -24.08
N GLN A 153 13.39 -8.15 -23.42
CA GLN A 153 12.62 -9.23 -24.05
C GLN A 153 11.85 -8.72 -25.28
N ALA A 154 11.17 -7.57 -25.19
CA ALA A 154 10.42 -7.00 -26.31
C ALA A 154 11.32 -6.56 -27.48
N ALA A 155 12.57 -6.19 -27.19
CA ALA A 155 13.61 -5.90 -28.18
C ALA A 155 14.30 -7.17 -28.75
N GLY A 156 13.84 -8.37 -28.38
CA GLY A 156 14.45 -9.63 -28.81
C GLY A 156 15.82 -9.93 -28.18
N GLN A 157 16.19 -9.23 -27.11
CA GLN A 157 17.43 -9.47 -26.38
C GLN A 157 17.30 -10.67 -25.43
N ALA A 158 18.42 -11.37 -25.20
CA ALA A 158 18.47 -12.48 -24.26
C ALA A 158 18.29 -11.98 -22.81
N VAL A 159 17.31 -12.55 -22.11
CA VAL A 159 17.04 -12.24 -20.70
C VAL A 159 17.40 -13.46 -19.83
N PRO A 160 18.26 -13.30 -18.80
CA PRO A 160 18.62 -14.42 -17.92
C PRO A 160 17.38 -15.04 -17.25
N PRO A 161 17.29 -16.38 -17.12
CA PRO A 161 16.17 -17.02 -16.46
C PRO A 161 16.09 -16.61 -14.98
N LEU A 162 14.89 -16.68 -14.41
CA LEU A 162 14.70 -16.46 -12.98
C LEU A 162 15.35 -17.62 -12.20
N PRO A 163 16.04 -17.34 -11.07
CA PRO A 163 16.63 -18.39 -10.25
C PRO A 163 15.54 -19.26 -9.62
N SER A 164 15.71 -20.58 -9.69
CA SER A 164 14.84 -21.53 -8.99
C SER A 164 15.29 -21.67 -7.53
N VAL A 165 14.36 -21.47 -6.58
CA VAL A 165 14.65 -21.51 -5.14
C VAL A 165 14.22 -22.82 -4.47
N LYS A 166 13.22 -23.51 -5.01
CA LYS A 166 12.68 -24.80 -4.54
C LYS A 166 12.08 -25.58 -5.71
N GLN A 167 11.94 -26.90 -5.58
CA GLN A 167 11.16 -27.67 -6.56
C GLN A 167 9.70 -27.19 -6.53
N PRO A 168 9.13 -26.73 -7.66
CA PRO A 168 7.76 -26.23 -7.70
C PRO A 168 6.75 -27.37 -7.56
N LEU A 169 5.59 -27.06 -6.99
CA LEU A 169 4.42 -27.93 -7.07
C LEU A 169 3.71 -27.75 -8.43
N LYS A 170 2.41 -28.00 -8.51
CA LYS A 170 1.66 -27.79 -9.77
C LYS A 170 1.43 -26.32 -10.05
N ALA A 171 0.94 -25.57 -9.07
CA ALA A 171 0.74 -24.13 -9.15
C ALA A 171 1.71 -23.36 -8.25
N ILE A 172 2.02 -23.88 -7.06
CA ILE A 172 2.84 -23.17 -6.07
C ILE A 172 4.32 -23.10 -6.51
N SER A 173 4.92 -21.93 -6.28
CA SER A 173 6.32 -21.60 -6.64
C SER A 173 6.59 -21.62 -8.16
N ARG A 174 5.56 -21.36 -8.98
CA ARG A 174 5.70 -21.11 -10.42
C ARG A 174 5.52 -19.63 -10.76
N PRO A 175 6.22 -19.10 -11.77
CA PRO A 175 6.08 -17.72 -12.23
C PRO A 175 4.82 -17.56 -13.10
N LEU A 176 3.64 -17.86 -12.53
CA LEU A 176 2.37 -17.76 -13.25
C LEU A 176 1.92 -16.29 -13.36
N PRO A 177 1.38 -15.86 -14.51
CA PRO A 177 0.83 -14.52 -14.67
C PRO A 177 -0.26 -14.23 -13.65
N ARG A 178 -0.20 -13.06 -13.00
CA ARG A 178 -1.27 -12.61 -12.09
C ARG A 178 -2.62 -12.46 -12.83
N PRO A 179 -3.78 -12.79 -12.21
CA PRO A 179 -5.07 -12.78 -12.89
C PRO A 179 -5.47 -11.41 -13.48
N ASP A 180 -5.00 -10.33 -12.86
CA ASP A 180 -5.22 -8.93 -13.24
C ASP A 180 -4.13 -8.35 -14.19
N ALA A 181 -3.23 -9.19 -14.73
CA ALA A 181 -2.10 -8.73 -15.53
C ALA A 181 -2.53 -8.05 -16.83
N VAL A 182 -3.44 -8.70 -17.58
CA VAL A 182 -3.87 -8.26 -18.91
C VAL A 182 -4.53 -6.88 -18.81
N ASP A 183 -5.40 -6.67 -17.83
CA ASP A 183 -6.09 -5.39 -17.66
C ASP A 183 -5.12 -4.25 -17.31
N LYS A 184 -4.07 -4.54 -16.56
CA LYS A 184 -3.04 -3.55 -16.22
C LYS A 184 -2.13 -3.18 -17.39
N VAL A 185 -1.76 -4.14 -18.26
CA VAL A 185 -0.90 -3.85 -19.42
C VAL A 185 -1.65 -3.28 -20.62
N THR A 186 -2.98 -3.43 -20.66
CA THR A 186 -3.84 -2.88 -21.73
C THR A 186 -4.50 -1.55 -21.37
N GLY A 187 -4.41 -1.12 -20.11
CA GLY A 187 -5.07 0.09 -19.62
C GLY A 187 -6.55 -0.10 -19.25
N ARG A 188 -7.12 -1.32 -19.43
CA ARG A 188 -8.49 -1.66 -19.04
C ARG A 188 -8.70 -1.75 -17.53
N GLY A 189 -7.62 -1.89 -16.77
CA GLY A 189 -7.66 -1.90 -15.31
C GLY A 189 -8.21 -0.57 -14.78
N ILE A 190 -9.29 -0.66 -14.00
CA ILE A 190 -10.02 0.49 -13.48
C ILE A 190 -9.50 0.86 -12.09
N TYR A 191 -9.03 2.09 -11.97
CA TYR A 191 -8.76 2.80 -10.72
C TYR A 191 -9.92 3.75 -10.42
N VAL A 192 -10.00 4.28 -9.20
CA VAL A 192 -11.20 5.01 -8.77
C VAL A 192 -11.44 6.27 -9.61
N ASP A 193 -10.38 7.00 -9.98
CA ASP A 193 -10.54 8.20 -10.82
C ASP A 193 -11.01 7.87 -12.24
N ASP A 194 -10.78 6.64 -12.72
CA ASP A 194 -11.28 6.21 -14.03
C ASP A 194 -12.80 6.01 -14.05
N LEU A 195 -13.46 5.97 -12.88
CA LEU A 195 -14.91 5.81 -12.79
C LEU A 195 -15.65 7.09 -13.20
N TYR A 196 -16.73 6.89 -13.95
CA TYR A 196 -17.71 7.91 -14.28
C TYR A 196 -19.11 7.36 -14.06
N VAL A 197 -19.97 8.18 -13.43
CA VAL A 197 -21.39 7.90 -13.27
C VAL A 197 -22.16 9.12 -13.75
N GLU A 198 -23.18 8.90 -14.56
CA GLU A 198 -24.02 9.97 -15.09
C GLU A 198 -24.62 10.81 -13.96
N GLY A 199 -24.52 12.13 -14.08
CA GLY A 199 -25.03 13.06 -13.06
C GLY A 199 -24.24 13.11 -11.75
N MET A 200 -23.05 12.48 -11.69
CA MET A 200 -22.16 12.60 -10.52
C MET A 200 -21.73 14.05 -10.28
N LEU A 201 -21.47 14.37 -9.02
CA LEU A 201 -20.92 15.64 -8.56
C LEU A 201 -19.45 15.47 -8.17
N TYR A 202 -18.77 16.61 -7.98
CA TYR A 202 -17.36 16.66 -7.65
C TYR A 202 -17.15 17.30 -6.28
N GLY A 203 -16.45 16.57 -5.41
CA GLY A 203 -16.11 16.95 -4.05
C GLY A 203 -14.69 17.53 -3.94
N ARG A 204 -14.54 18.60 -3.14
CA ARG A 204 -13.23 19.18 -2.76
C ARG A 204 -13.26 19.64 -1.31
N ALA A 205 -12.19 19.40 -0.56
CA ALA A 205 -12.07 19.84 0.82
C ALA A 205 -11.27 21.14 0.91
N LEU A 206 -11.74 22.08 1.73
CA LEU A 206 -10.95 23.22 2.16
C LEU A 206 -9.96 22.74 3.23
N ARG A 207 -8.67 22.88 2.96
CA ARG A 207 -7.60 22.50 3.90
C ARG A 207 -7.24 23.66 4.81
N SER A 208 -6.73 23.35 6.00
CA SER A 208 -6.28 24.37 6.95
C SER A 208 -5.18 25.25 6.36
N LYS A 209 -5.30 26.56 6.58
CA LYS A 209 -4.27 27.54 6.22
C LYS A 209 -3.05 27.49 7.15
N TYR A 210 -3.24 27.07 8.41
CA TYR A 210 -2.23 27.11 9.46
C TYR A 210 -1.92 25.70 9.99
N PRO A 211 -0.66 25.41 10.35
CA PRO A 211 -0.30 24.15 10.99
C PRO A 211 -0.85 24.06 12.43
N HIS A 212 -1.11 25.18 13.09
CA HIS A 212 -1.74 25.20 14.41
C HIS A 212 -2.52 26.51 14.61
N ALA A 213 -3.82 26.42 14.85
CA ALA A 213 -4.66 27.58 15.12
C ALA A 213 -5.98 27.17 15.79
N ARG A 214 -6.59 28.05 16.59
CA ARG A 214 -8.00 27.91 16.94
C ARG A 214 -8.86 28.31 15.75
N LEU A 215 -9.88 27.52 15.46
CA LEU A 215 -10.85 27.77 14.40
C LEU A 215 -12.01 28.60 14.99
N LEU A 216 -12.02 29.92 14.73
CA LEU A 216 -12.98 30.84 15.36
C LEU A 216 -14.32 30.88 14.63
N LYS A 217 -14.28 30.86 13.29
CA LYS A 217 -15.47 30.95 12.42
C LYS A 217 -15.19 30.36 11.04
N VAL A 218 -16.19 29.71 10.46
CA VAL A 218 -16.20 29.25 9.07
C VAL A 218 -17.46 29.78 8.39
N ASP A 219 -17.32 30.76 7.51
CA ASP A 219 -18.41 31.34 6.72
C ASP A 219 -18.43 30.74 5.30
N VAL A 220 -19.45 29.94 5.04
CA VAL A 220 -19.66 29.24 3.77
C VAL A 220 -20.73 29.91 2.89
N SER A 221 -21.27 31.05 3.29
CA SER A 221 -22.44 31.68 2.64
C SER A 221 -22.18 32.02 1.17
N LYS A 222 -21.03 32.62 0.84
CA LYS A 222 -20.65 32.96 -0.53
C LYS A 222 -20.43 31.72 -1.40
N ALA A 223 -19.79 30.68 -0.84
CA ALA A 223 -19.59 29.42 -1.54
C ALA A 223 -20.94 28.73 -1.84
N LYS A 224 -21.87 28.71 -0.89
CA LYS A 224 -23.23 28.17 -1.08
C LYS A 224 -24.03 28.92 -2.15
N ALA A 225 -23.81 30.23 -2.29
CA ALA A 225 -24.51 31.06 -3.28
C ALA A 225 -23.93 30.97 -4.70
N LEU A 226 -22.78 30.32 -4.89
CA LEU A 226 -22.12 30.23 -6.20
C LEU A 226 -22.90 29.28 -7.14
N PRO A 227 -23.27 29.71 -8.36
CA PRO A 227 -23.99 28.85 -9.30
C PRO A 227 -23.26 27.53 -9.60
N GLY A 228 -24.01 26.43 -9.53
CA GLY A 228 -23.52 25.06 -9.73
C GLY A 228 -22.88 24.41 -8.50
N VAL A 229 -22.81 25.10 -7.36
CA VAL A 229 -22.56 24.47 -6.06
C VAL A 229 -23.85 23.82 -5.57
N VAL A 230 -23.77 22.55 -5.16
CA VAL A 230 -24.91 21.76 -4.69
C VAL A 230 -24.95 21.69 -3.17
N ALA A 231 -23.79 21.56 -2.51
CA ALA A 231 -23.68 21.55 -1.06
C ALA A 231 -22.33 22.10 -0.60
N VAL A 232 -22.33 22.71 0.58
CA VAL A 232 -21.11 23.02 1.34
C VAL A 232 -21.33 22.55 2.77
N LEU A 233 -20.53 21.57 3.20
CA LEU A 233 -20.64 20.87 4.47
C LEU A 233 -19.53 21.29 5.42
N THR A 234 -19.87 21.36 6.70
CA THR A 234 -19.01 21.68 7.84
C THR A 234 -19.15 20.57 8.90
N ALA A 235 -18.42 20.66 10.01
CA ALA A 235 -18.52 19.68 11.09
C ALA A 235 -19.92 19.56 11.72
N ASP A 236 -20.80 20.54 11.53
CA ASP A 236 -22.18 20.52 12.00
C ASP A 236 -23.10 19.69 11.11
N ASP A 237 -22.70 19.42 9.86
CA ASP A 237 -23.45 18.60 8.92
C ASP A 237 -23.16 17.10 9.09
N ILE A 238 -22.25 16.72 10.01
CA ILE A 238 -21.94 15.32 10.33
C ILE A 238 -23.01 14.77 11.29
N PRO A 239 -23.81 13.77 10.87
CA PRO A 239 -24.94 13.28 11.68
C PRO A 239 -24.54 12.32 12.81
N GLY A 240 -23.35 11.70 12.73
CA GLY A 240 -22.85 10.73 13.69
C GLY A 240 -21.52 11.15 14.32
N ARG A 241 -20.56 10.23 14.31
CA ARG A 241 -19.23 10.45 14.90
C ARG A 241 -18.46 11.49 14.09
N LYS A 242 -17.98 12.55 14.76
CA LYS A 242 -17.25 13.68 14.13
C LYS A 242 -15.76 13.39 13.89
N ASP A 243 -15.23 12.37 14.55
CA ASP A 243 -13.82 11.98 14.51
C ASP A 243 -13.69 10.55 13.92
N CYS A 244 -12.58 10.28 13.24
CA CYS A 244 -12.20 9.03 12.63
C CYS A 244 -10.79 8.61 13.05
N GLY A 245 -10.37 7.41 12.62
CA GLY A 245 -9.06 6.86 12.93
C GLY A 245 -9.08 5.33 12.95
N VAL A 246 -7.92 4.72 12.71
CA VAL A 246 -7.79 3.26 12.57
C VAL A 246 -7.89 2.56 13.93
N HIS A 247 -7.25 3.12 14.96
CA HIS A 247 -7.29 2.59 16.33
C HIS A 247 -7.69 3.66 17.33
N GLU A 248 -6.96 4.77 17.37
CA GLU A 248 -7.38 5.96 18.11
C GLU A 248 -8.31 6.79 17.25
N ILE A 249 -9.47 7.17 17.78
CA ILE A 249 -10.44 8.01 17.09
C ILE A 249 -10.18 9.47 17.49
N ASP A 250 -9.09 10.04 16.99
CA ASP A 250 -8.62 11.38 17.36
C ASP A 250 -8.53 12.35 16.16
N TRP A 251 -8.81 11.89 14.95
CA TRP A 251 -8.68 12.69 13.73
C TRP A 251 -10.04 13.23 13.28
N PRO A 252 -10.27 14.56 13.23
CA PRO A 252 -11.55 15.11 12.80
C PRO A 252 -11.85 14.80 11.33
N VAL A 253 -13.08 14.38 11.05
CA VAL A 253 -13.60 14.26 9.68
C VAL A 253 -13.66 15.63 9.02
N LEU A 254 -14.18 16.63 9.76
CA LEU A 254 -14.11 18.06 9.48
C LEU A 254 -13.85 18.80 10.80
N CYS A 255 -12.94 19.78 10.81
CA CYS A 255 -12.59 20.55 11.99
C CYS A 255 -13.77 21.38 12.51
N ARG A 256 -13.90 21.43 13.84
CA ARG A 256 -14.99 22.10 14.54
C ARG A 256 -14.63 23.55 14.87
N VAL A 257 -15.60 24.45 14.74
CA VAL A 257 -15.48 25.80 15.31
C VAL A 257 -15.31 25.69 16.83
N ALA A 258 -14.49 26.58 17.41
CA ALA A 258 -14.04 26.58 18.80
C ALA A 258 -13.10 25.42 19.21
N ASP A 259 -12.65 24.61 18.24
CA ASP A 259 -11.56 23.62 18.39
C ASP A 259 -10.30 24.13 17.65
N LYS A 260 -9.29 23.29 17.53
CA LYS A 260 -8.02 23.56 16.84
C LYS A 260 -7.95 22.85 15.49
N VAL A 261 -7.33 23.51 14.53
CA VAL A 261 -6.60 22.82 13.45
C VAL A 261 -5.20 22.51 13.95
N ARG A 262 -4.70 21.30 13.69
CA ARG A 262 -3.47 20.73 14.24
C ARG A 262 -2.41 20.44 13.19
N TYR A 263 -2.76 20.49 11.91
CA TYR A 263 -1.80 20.51 10.79
C TYR A 263 -2.45 21.04 9.50
N VAL A 264 -1.63 21.28 8.48
CA VAL A 264 -2.07 21.88 7.20
C VAL A 264 -3.01 21.01 6.35
N GLY A 265 -3.10 19.70 6.61
CA GLY A 265 -3.99 18.79 5.88
C GLY A 265 -5.40 18.66 6.49
N ASP A 266 -5.65 19.28 7.65
CA ASP A 266 -6.95 19.28 8.30
C ASP A 266 -8.04 19.80 7.37
N SER A 267 -9.15 19.07 7.28
CA SER A 267 -10.31 19.47 6.48
C SER A 267 -11.21 20.41 7.28
N VAL A 268 -11.45 21.63 6.79
CA VAL A 268 -12.29 22.63 7.46
C VAL A 268 -13.73 22.60 6.95
N ALA A 269 -13.91 22.41 5.65
CA ALA A 269 -15.20 22.33 4.99
C ALA A 269 -15.11 21.44 3.73
N LEU A 270 -16.23 20.91 3.27
CA LEU A 270 -16.35 20.12 2.05
C LEU A 270 -17.30 20.82 1.07
N VAL A 271 -16.84 21.10 -0.14
CA VAL A 271 -17.64 21.64 -1.24
C VAL A 271 -18.01 20.52 -2.20
N VAL A 272 -19.27 20.52 -2.65
CA VAL A 272 -19.80 19.60 -3.67
C VAL A 272 -20.44 20.41 -4.79
N ALA A 273 -20.00 20.23 -6.02
CA ALA A 273 -20.45 21.00 -7.18
C ALA A 273 -20.60 20.17 -8.46
N GLU A 274 -21.22 20.75 -9.49
CA GLU A 274 -21.47 20.12 -10.79
C GLU A 274 -20.21 19.90 -11.65
N SER A 275 -19.10 20.57 -11.31
CA SER A 275 -17.80 20.34 -11.93
C SER A 275 -16.66 20.63 -10.95
N GLU A 276 -15.50 20.02 -11.19
CA GLU A 276 -14.29 20.29 -10.38
C GLU A 276 -13.91 21.77 -10.38
N GLY A 277 -14.06 22.45 -11.52
CA GLY A 277 -13.75 23.87 -11.65
C GLY A 277 -14.67 24.77 -10.82
N ILE A 278 -15.96 24.41 -10.67
CA ILE A 278 -16.88 25.13 -9.76
C ILE A 278 -16.51 24.85 -8.31
N ALA A 279 -16.23 23.59 -7.95
CA ALA A 279 -15.83 23.23 -6.60
C ALA A 279 -14.57 23.99 -6.16
N ALA A 280 -13.57 24.10 -7.04
CA ALA A 280 -12.34 24.85 -6.78
C ALA A 280 -12.61 26.36 -6.52
N ARG A 281 -13.42 27.01 -7.36
CA ARG A 281 -13.79 28.43 -7.15
C ARG A 281 -14.61 28.66 -5.87
N ALA A 282 -15.46 27.71 -5.52
CA ALA A 282 -16.26 27.79 -4.31
C ALA A 282 -15.40 27.70 -3.05
N LEU A 283 -14.32 26.89 -3.05
CA LEU A 283 -13.35 26.87 -1.95
C LEU A 283 -12.72 28.24 -1.70
N GLU A 284 -12.37 28.97 -2.77
CA GLU A 284 -11.79 30.34 -2.67
C GLU A 284 -12.77 31.36 -2.06
N SER A 285 -14.07 31.05 -2.05
CA SER A 285 -15.12 31.92 -1.53
C SER A 285 -15.50 31.62 -0.07
N ILE A 286 -14.89 30.61 0.56
CA ILE A 286 -15.11 30.32 1.98
C ILE A 286 -14.20 31.22 2.82
N GLU A 287 -14.78 31.94 3.76
CA GLU A 287 -14.05 32.81 4.68
C GLU A 287 -13.87 32.12 6.03
N VAL A 288 -12.62 31.99 6.47
CA VAL A 288 -12.29 31.30 7.72
C VAL A 288 -11.49 32.24 8.62
N GLU A 289 -11.97 32.41 9.85
CA GLU A 289 -11.29 33.18 10.88
C GLU A 289 -10.49 32.21 11.78
N TYR A 290 -9.19 32.45 11.86
CA TYR A 290 -8.25 31.67 12.67
C TYR A 290 -7.59 32.56 13.72
N GLU A 291 -7.31 31.97 14.88
CA GLU A 291 -6.33 32.49 15.84
C GLU A 291 -5.09 31.58 15.81
N PRO A 292 -3.99 31.98 15.13
CA PRO A 292 -2.78 31.17 15.07
C PRO A 292 -2.22 30.86 16.46
N LEU A 293 -1.79 29.61 16.66
CA LEU A 293 -1.17 29.14 17.89
C LEU A 293 0.31 28.79 17.65
N PRO A 294 1.16 28.75 18.70
CA PRO A 294 2.55 28.34 18.54
C PRO A 294 2.66 26.89 18.03
N VAL A 295 3.58 26.65 17.11
CA VAL A 295 3.72 25.37 16.37
C VAL A 295 4.82 24.53 17.02
N VAL A 296 4.53 23.24 17.26
CA VAL A 296 5.48 22.24 17.74
C VAL A 296 5.92 21.37 16.56
N THR A 297 7.21 21.32 16.25
CA THR A 297 7.70 20.70 15.00
C THR A 297 8.62 19.49 15.22
N GLY A 298 8.93 19.15 16.46
CA GLY A 298 9.78 18.00 16.77
C GLY A 298 9.37 17.24 18.03
N PRO A 299 9.69 15.94 18.12
CA PRO A 299 9.23 15.10 19.22
C PRO A 299 9.87 15.47 20.58
N LYS A 300 11.15 15.88 20.61
CA LYS A 300 11.78 16.39 21.85
C LYS A 300 11.24 17.77 22.27
N GLU A 301 10.83 18.61 21.31
CA GLU A 301 10.16 19.89 21.59
C GLU A 301 8.77 19.64 22.20
N ALA A 302 8.03 18.71 21.61
CA ALA A 302 6.71 18.26 22.06
C ALA A 302 6.69 17.70 23.49
N ALA A 303 7.83 17.14 23.94
CA ALA A 303 7.99 16.57 25.28
C ALA A 303 8.24 17.61 26.37
N ARG A 304 8.47 18.88 26.02
CA ARG A 304 8.75 19.90 27.04
C ARG A 304 7.50 20.18 27.87
N PRO A 305 7.63 20.40 29.20
CA PRO A 305 6.48 20.70 30.06
C PRO A 305 5.72 21.97 29.66
N ASP A 306 6.39 22.92 28.99
CA ASP A 306 5.84 24.19 28.50
C ASP A 306 5.40 24.15 27.03
N ALA A 307 5.47 22.99 26.36
CA ALA A 307 5.05 22.86 24.97
C ALA A 307 3.53 23.13 24.84
N PRO A 308 3.09 23.90 23.83
CA PRO A 308 1.66 24.06 23.52
C PRO A 308 1.00 22.69 23.32
N LEU A 309 -0.09 22.41 24.02
CA LEU A 309 -0.82 21.16 23.86
C LEU A 309 -1.62 21.16 22.57
N LEU A 310 -1.42 20.13 21.74
CA LEU A 310 -2.19 19.89 20.52
C LEU A 310 -3.57 19.32 20.83
N HIS A 311 -3.65 18.45 21.83
CA HIS A 311 -4.88 17.77 22.24
C HIS A 311 -5.16 18.06 23.71
N ASP A 312 -6.29 18.72 24.00
CA ASP A 312 -6.63 19.20 25.35
C ASP A 312 -7.19 18.09 26.28
N HIS A 313 -7.56 16.93 25.71
CA HIS A 313 -8.33 15.87 26.39
C HIS A 313 -7.80 14.45 26.14
N VAL A 314 -6.48 14.25 26.06
CA VAL A 314 -5.93 12.89 25.90
C VAL A 314 -5.92 12.18 27.24
N GLU A 315 -6.75 11.13 27.37
CA GLU A 315 -6.87 10.29 28.57
C GLU A 315 -5.55 9.60 28.96
N ALA A 316 -4.58 9.50 28.03
CA ALA A 316 -3.23 8.99 28.26
C ALA A 316 -2.37 9.85 29.22
N HIS A 317 -2.88 10.96 29.73
CA HIS A 317 -2.25 11.76 30.78
C HIS A 317 -2.28 11.08 32.19
N THR A 318 -2.73 9.83 32.28
CA THR A 318 -2.92 9.07 33.53
C THR A 318 -1.64 8.62 34.25
N SER A 319 -0.44 8.96 33.75
CA SER A 319 0.85 8.62 34.40
C SER A 319 1.67 9.81 34.90
N GLY A 320 1.14 11.03 34.86
CA GLY A 320 1.83 12.21 35.41
C GLY A 320 2.92 12.82 34.50
N ALA A 321 2.95 12.46 33.21
CA ALA A 321 3.81 13.08 32.22
C ALA A 321 3.19 14.41 31.71
N HIS A 322 3.97 15.49 31.72
CA HIS A 322 3.62 16.77 31.10
C HIS A 322 4.11 16.79 29.63
N GLY A 323 3.29 17.25 28.68
CA GLY A 323 3.67 17.41 27.27
C GLY A 323 2.76 16.67 26.28
N ASN A 324 3.10 16.70 25.00
CA ASN A 324 2.30 16.15 23.89
C ASN A 324 2.50 14.63 23.68
N TYR A 325 2.44 13.83 24.75
CA TYR A 325 2.67 12.39 24.68
C TYR A 325 1.48 11.63 24.10
N LEU A 326 1.75 10.73 23.14
CA LEU A 326 0.79 9.73 22.65
C LEU A 326 1.02 8.38 23.33
N ALA A 327 2.27 7.90 23.36
CA ALA A 327 2.62 6.61 23.94
C ALA A 327 4.06 6.60 24.47
N HIS A 328 4.29 5.80 25.52
CA HIS A 328 5.63 5.48 26.04
C HIS A 328 5.74 3.97 26.20
N PHE A 329 6.81 3.39 25.66
CA PHE A 329 7.18 1.99 25.85
C PHE A 329 8.48 1.91 26.63
N HIS A 330 8.45 1.10 27.68
CA HIS A 330 9.60 0.73 28.48
C HIS A 330 9.85 -0.77 28.27
N LEU A 331 11.06 -1.14 27.88
CA LEU A 331 11.48 -2.53 27.75
C LEU A 331 12.79 -2.72 28.49
N GLU A 332 12.81 -3.63 29.45
CA GLU A 332 14.00 -3.98 30.22
C GLU A 332 14.17 -5.50 30.28
N ASN A 333 15.37 -5.98 30.00
CA ASN A 333 15.70 -7.40 30.11
C ASN A 333 17.18 -7.56 30.49
N GLY A 334 17.47 -8.41 31.47
CA GLY A 334 18.83 -8.57 32.03
C GLY A 334 19.21 -7.47 33.03
N ASP A 335 20.52 -7.33 33.28
CA ASP A 335 21.10 -6.30 34.17
C ASP A 335 22.03 -5.39 33.35
N LEU A 336 21.53 -4.18 33.06
CA LEU A 336 22.24 -3.21 32.22
C LEU A 336 23.59 -2.79 32.81
N GLN A 337 23.67 -2.63 34.14
CA GLN A 337 24.91 -2.19 34.80
C GLN A 337 25.98 -3.27 34.71
N SER A 338 25.61 -4.53 35.00
CA SER A 338 26.49 -5.69 34.86
C SER A 338 26.94 -5.87 33.40
N GLY A 339 26.03 -5.69 32.44
CA GLY A 339 26.36 -5.76 31.01
C GLY A 339 27.42 -4.74 30.60
N PHE A 340 27.28 -3.47 30.99
CA PHE A 340 28.28 -2.45 30.66
C PHE A 340 29.60 -2.64 31.40
N ALA A 341 29.59 -3.15 32.63
CA ALA A 341 30.80 -3.48 33.37
C ALA A 341 31.64 -4.59 32.68
N GLN A 342 31.00 -5.44 31.88
CA GLN A 342 31.66 -6.50 31.09
C GLN A 342 32.14 -6.04 29.71
N ALA A 343 31.81 -4.82 29.27
CA ALA A 343 32.17 -4.34 27.95
C ALA A 343 33.63 -3.88 27.88
N ASP A 344 34.37 -4.39 26.90
CA ASP A 344 35.72 -3.89 26.58
C ASP A 344 35.65 -2.60 25.76
N VAL A 345 34.62 -2.45 24.93
CA VAL A 345 34.35 -1.27 24.10
C VAL A 345 32.90 -0.85 24.27
N ILE A 346 32.68 0.45 24.44
CA ILE A 346 31.36 1.07 24.44
C ILE A 346 31.31 2.12 23.32
N VAL A 347 30.21 2.12 22.56
CA VAL A 347 29.90 3.15 21.57
C VAL A 347 28.60 3.83 21.97
N GLU A 348 28.64 5.16 22.09
CA GLU A 348 27.48 6.01 22.32
C GLU A 348 27.32 7.02 21.18
N ARG A 349 26.13 7.04 20.56
CA ARG A 349 25.78 7.92 19.44
C ARG A 349 24.30 8.28 19.46
N GLU A 350 23.98 9.44 18.90
CA GLU A 350 22.62 9.84 18.55
C GLU A 350 22.49 9.86 17.02
N TYR A 351 21.39 9.29 16.54
CA TYR A 351 21.04 9.14 15.13
C TYR A 351 19.70 9.82 14.87
N SER A 352 19.49 10.28 13.64
CA SER A 352 18.21 10.83 13.21
C SER A 352 17.75 10.18 11.91
N THR A 353 16.46 9.88 11.80
CA THR A 353 15.82 9.54 10.52
C THR A 353 14.80 10.60 10.13
N GLN A 354 14.73 10.89 8.84
CA GLN A 354 13.80 11.86 8.28
C GLN A 354 12.40 11.28 8.08
N THR A 355 11.42 12.17 7.94
CA THR A 355 10.10 11.82 7.38
C THR A 355 10.25 11.28 5.96
N VAL A 356 9.56 10.18 5.64
CA VAL A 356 9.57 9.59 4.30
C VAL A 356 8.15 9.48 3.74
N GLU A 357 8.00 9.91 2.49
CA GLU A 357 6.78 9.85 1.71
C GLU A 357 6.61 8.48 1.02
N HIS A 358 5.41 7.91 1.10
CA HIS A 358 5.04 6.64 0.49
C HIS A 358 5.24 6.67 -1.02
N GLY A 359 4.82 7.76 -1.67
CA GLY A 359 5.03 7.99 -3.10
C GLY A 359 4.29 6.97 -3.97
N PHE A 360 3.14 6.45 -3.51
CA PHE A 360 2.24 5.71 -4.40
C PHE A 360 1.81 6.59 -5.56
N ILE A 361 1.83 6.03 -6.78
CA ILE A 361 1.69 6.85 -8.00
C ILE A 361 0.24 7.30 -8.19
N GLU A 362 -0.74 6.52 -7.72
CA GLU A 362 -2.15 6.90 -7.68
C GLU A 362 -2.47 7.69 -6.41
N PRO A 363 -2.79 9.00 -6.49
CA PRO A 363 -3.34 9.75 -5.36
C PRO A 363 -4.64 9.14 -4.82
N GLU A 364 -5.08 9.60 -3.66
CA GLU A 364 -6.31 9.14 -3.04
C GLU A 364 -7.52 9.58 -3.85
N ALA A 365 -8.44 8.64 -4.08
CA ALA A 365 -9.65 8.86 -4.85
C ALA A 365 -10.80 8.04 -4.28
N GLY A 366 -12.00 8.60 -4.36
CA GLY A 366 -13.24 8.01 -3.86
C GLY A 366 -14.44 8.38 -4.74
N LEU A 367 -15.37 7.46 -4.90
CA LEU A 367 -16.69 7.72 -5.50
C LEU A 367 -17.76 7.06 -4.64
N ALA A 368 -18.66 7.84 -4.07
CA ALA A 368 -19.83 7.32 -3.36
C ALA A 368 -21.07 7.40 -4.26
N VAL A 369 -21.82 6.30 -4.36
CA VAL A 369 -23.02 6.14 -5.19
C VAL A 369 -24.19 5.71 -4.29
N PRO A 370 -25.15 6.60 -4.00
CA PRO A 370 -26.37 6.23 -3.30
C PRO A 370 -27.34 5.50 -4.24
N ASP A 371 -28.02 4.47 -3.74
CA ASP A 371 -29.11 3.79 -4.44
C ASP A 371 -30.49 4.35 -4.04
N ALA A 372 -31.55 3.85 -4.68
CA ALA A 372 -32.92 4.29 -4.44
C ALA A 372 -33.42 3.99 -3.00
N THR A 373 -32.81 3.03 -2.30
CA THR A 373 -33.13 2.74 -0.90
C THR A 373 -32.38 3.66 0.06
N GLY A 374 -31.43 4.45 -0.43
CA GLY A 374 -30.51 5.28 0.34
C GLY A 374 -29.30 4.53 0.89
N ARG A 375 -29.03 3.31 0.41
CA ARG A 375 -27.79 2.58 0.69
C ARG A 375 -26.67 3.20 -0.15
N ILE A 376 -25.46 3.33 0.39
CA ILE A 376 -24.33 3.95 -0.31
C ILE A 376 -23.27 2.91 -0.62
N THR A 377 -22.91 2.79 -1.91
CA THR A 377 -21.71 2.07 -2.33
C THR A 377 -20.56 3.06 -2.49
N VAL A 378 -19.45 2.83 -1.81
CA VAL A 378 -18.23 3.63 -1.88
C VAL A 378 -17.16 2.84 -2.62
N TYR A 379 -16.76 3.35 -3.79
CA TYR A 379 -15.60 2.90 -4.54
C TYR A 379 -14.38 3.67 -4.08
N CYS A 380 -13.33 2.98 -3.64
CA CYS A 380 -12.09 3.60 -3.17
C CYS A 380 -10.86 2.74 -3.46
N GLY A 381 -9.69 3.17 -2.99
CA GLY A 381 -8.46 2.38 -3.04
C GLY A 381 -7.77 2.33 -1.69
N GLY A 382 -8.37 1.66 -0.70
CA GLY A 382 -7.87 1.56 0.69
C GLY A 382 -7.28 0.20 1.06
N GLN A 383 -6.56 0.14 2.19
CA GLN A 383 -6.00 -1.12 2.73
C GLN A 383 -6.91 -1.82 3.74
N ILE A 384 -8.02 -1.19 4.13
CA ILE A 384 -8.88 -1.58 5.26
C ILE A 384 -10.40 -1.53 4.94
N PRO A 385 -10.87 -2.18 3.86
CA PRO A 385 -12.23 -1.96 3.33
C PRO A 385 -13.37 -2.16 4.34
N PHE A 386 -13.26 -3.12 5.26
CA PHE A 386 -14.26 -3.34 6.32
C PHE A 386 -14.22 -2.26 7.40
N SER A 387 -13.03 -1.79 7.81
CA SER A 387 -12.92 -0.67 8.73
C SER A 387 -13.36 0.65 8.08
N ASP A 388 -13.09 0.85 6.78
CA ASP A 388 -13.65 1.97 6.01
C ASP A 388 -15.19 1.95 6.10
N ARG A 389 -15.82 0.79 5.89
CA ARG A 389 -17.29 0.62 6.05
C ARG A 389 -17.76 1.01 7.45
N SER A 390 -17.13 0.48 8.50
CA SER A 390 -17.50 0.78 9.89
C SER A 390 -17.35 2.26 10.23
N GLN A 391 -16.27 2.91 9.77
CA GLN A 391 -16.03 4.32 10.03
C GLN A 391 -16.99 5.24 9.26
N ILE A 392 -17.32 4.91 8.01
CA ILE A 392 -18.35 5.61 7.23
C ILE A 392 -19.71 5.48 7.92
N ALA A 393 -20.10 4.26 8.29
CA ALA A 393 -21.37 3.98 8.96
C ALA A 393 -21.50 4.76 10.28
N ALA A 394 -20.43 4.77 11.10
CA ALA A 394 -20.38 5.54 12.34
C ALA A 394 -20.47 7.06 12.10
N THR A 395 -19.83 7.58 11.05
CA THR A 395 -19.89 9.02 10.71
C THR A 395 -21.28 9.43 10.22
N LEU A 396 -21.93 8.57 9.42
CA LEU A 396 -23.26 8.82 8.88
C LEU A 396 -24.39 8.47 9.86
N ASN A 397 -24.06 7.87 11.01
CA ASN A 397 -25.01 7.37 12.00
C ASN A 397 -26.02 6.37 11.40
N VAL A 398 -25.51 5.41 10.63
CA VAL A 398 -26.32 4.34 10.01
C VAL A 398 -25.74 2.97 10.35
N PRO A 399 -26.54 1.89 10.28
CA PRO A 399 -26.01 0.53 10.37
C PRO A 399 -25.03 0.21 9.23
N GLU A 400 -24.06 -0.67 9.47
CA GLU A 400 -23.03 -1.01 8.48
C GLU A 400 -23.59 -1.59 7.17
N ASP A 401 -24.72 -2.30 7.22
CA ASP A 401 -25.36 -2.88 6.03
C ASP A 401 -25.88 -1.82 5.03
N ARG A 402 -26.01 -0.57 5.48
CA ARG A 402 -26.34 0.60 4.65
C ARG A 402 -25.15 1.10 3.84
N ILE A 403 -23.95 0.57 4.08
CA ILE A 403 -22.72 0.95 3.41
C ILE A 403 -22.08 -0.28 2.78
N ARG A 404 -21.66 -0.15 1.51
CA ARG A 404 -20.81 -1.14 0.84
C ARG A 404 -19.53 -0.46 0.43
N VAL A 405 -18.38 -1.07 0.70
CA VAL A 405 -17.09 -0.60 0.21
C VAL A 405 -16.56 -1.58 -0.83
N ILE A 406 -16.17 -1.05 -1.99
CA ILE A 406 -15.55 -1.79 -3.07
C ILE A 406 -14.20 -1.13 -3.37
N ASN A 407 -13.10 -1.85 -3.21
CA ASN A 407 -11.83 -1.35 -3.74
C ASN A 407 -11.74 -1.63 -5.25
N CYS A 408 -11.42 -0.59 -6.01
CA CYS A 408 -10.94 -0.73 -7.38
C CYS A 408 -9.50 -1.29 -7.38
N LEU A 409 -8.84 -1.33 -8.54
CA LEU A 409 -7.39 -1.48 -8.53
C LEU A 409 -6.77 -0.35 -7.70
N ILE A 410 -5.72 -0.66 -6.95
CA ILE A 410 -5.05 0.29 -6.06
C ILE A 410 -3.63 0.52 -6.57
N GLY A 411 -3.31 1.76 -6.93
CA GLY A 411 -2.04 2.18 -7.53
C GLY A 411 -0.88 2.34 -6.52
N GLY A 412 -0.84 1.43 -5.54
CA GLY A 412 0.11 1.39 -4.43
C GLY A 412 -0.46 1.98 -3.15
N GLY A 413 -0.08 1.41 -2.01
CA GLY A 413 -0.46 1.91 -0.68
C GLY A 413 0.74 2.06 0.25
N PHE A 414 1.56 1.01 0.37
CA PHE A 414 2.79 1.00 1.18
C PHE A 414 2.59 1.33 2.68
N GLY A 415 1.34 1.26 3.18
CA GLY A 415 0.93 1.68 4.52
C GLY A 415 0.17 3.01 4.55
N GLY A 416 0.34 3.87 3.54
CA GLY A 416 -0.22 5.23 3.55
C GLY A 416 -1.70 5.30 3.17
N LYS A 417 -2.27 4.19 2.68
CA LYS A 417 -3.72 4.03 2.44
C LYS A 417 -4.38 3.13 3.49
N GLU A 418 -3.76 3.00 4.66
CA GLU A 418 -4.32 2.29 5.82
C GLU A 418 -5.22 3.19 6.68
N ASP A 419 -5.10 4.51 6.54
CA ASP A 419 -5.96 5.50 7.18
C ASP A 419 -7.01 6.03 6.20
N VAL A 420 -8.10 6.58 6.75
CA VAL A 420 -9.13 7.25 5.96
C VAL A 420 -8.55 8.55 5.38
N SER A 421 -8.83 8.79 4.10
CA SER A 421 -8.52 10.05 3.42
C SER A 421 -9.80 10.67 2.86
N VAL A 422 -10.33 10.09 1.77
CA VAL A 422 -11.50 10.60 1.03
C VAL A 422 -12.76 9.78 1.27
N GLN A 423 -12.66 8.56 1.79
CA GLN A 423 -13.75 7.59 1.89
C GLN A 423 -14.96 8.16 2.66
N ILE A 424 -14.71 8.76 3.83
CA ILE A 424 -15.76 9.39 4.63
C ILE A 424 -16.30 10.66 3.96
N HIS A 425 -15.43 11.49 3.35
CA HIS A 425 -15.86 12.74 2.71
C HIS A 425 -16.81 12.48 1.53
N VAL A 426 -16.51 11.52 0.66
CA VAL A 426 -17.40 11.19 -0.47
C VAL A 426 -18.72 10.61 0.01
N ALA A 427 -18.71 9.76 1.05
CA ALA A 427 -19.91 9.20 1.62
C ALA A 427 -20.80 10.28 2.27
N LEU A 428 -20.21 11.22 3.01
CA LEU A 428 -20.91 12.37 3.60
C LEU A 428 -21.50 13.29 2.52
N ALA A 429 -20.75 13.55 1.45
CA ALA A 429 -21.23 14.35 0.32
C ALA A 429 -22.40 13.67 -0.42
N ALA A 430 -22.31 12.37 -0.70
CA ALA A 430 -23.38 11.60 -1.32
C ALA A 430 -24.61 11.50 -0.40
N TRP A 431 -24.39 11.36 0.91
CA TRP A 431 -25.46 11.38 1.90
C TRP A 431 -26.22 12.71 1.91
N ALA A 432 -25.51 13.84 1.88
CA ALA A 432 -26.11 15.16 1.91
C ALA A 432 -26.84 15.51 0.60
N THR A 433 -26.27 15.12 -0.55
CA THR A 433 -26.81 15.51 -1.87
C THR A 433 -27.76 14.48 -2.48
N LYS A 434 -27.79 13.24 -1.95
CA LYS A 434 -28.50 12.09 -2.53
C LYS A 434 -28.10 11.78 -3.98
N ARG A 435 -26.90 12.20 -4.39
CA ARG A 435 -26.34 12.02 -5.73
C ARG A 435 -24.97 11.35 -5.65
N PRO A 436 -24.50 10.70 -6.73
CA PRO A 436 -23.13 10.20 -6.77
C PRO A 436 -22.13 11.34 -6.60
N VAL A 437 -21.07 11.16 -5.81
CA VAL A 437 -20.03 12.17 -5.60
C VAL A 437 -18.64 11.56 -5.73
N LYS A 438 -17.82 12.10 -6.64
CA LYS A 438 -16.41 11.74 -6.84
C LYS A 438 -15.51 12.79 -6.18
N MET A 439 -14.44 12.34 -5.50
CA MET A 439 -13.36 13.18 -4.98
C MET A 439 -12.03 12.53 -5.29
N VAL A 440 -11.11 13.32 -5.87
CA VAL A 440 -9.77 12.88 -6.27
C VAL A 440 -8.78 13.92 -5.77
N LEU A 441 -7.79 13.51 -4.97
CA LEU A 441 -6.78 14.43 -4.46
C LEU A 441 -5.76 14.73 -5.56
N GLY A 442 -5.39 16.01 -5.71
CA GLY A 442 -4.19 16.36 -6.46
C GLY A 442 -2.94 15.90 -5.71
N ARG A 443 -1.81 15.68 -6.42
CA ARG A 443 -0.57 15.22 -5.77
C ARG A 443 -0.11 16.12 -4.61
N LYS A 444 -0.21 17.44 -4.76
CA LYS A 444 0.13 18.38 -3.67
C LYS A 444 -0.75 18.15 -2.44
N GLU A 445 -2.05 17.92 -2.64
CA GLU A 445 -3.00 17.66 -1.57
C GLU A 445 -2.75 16.31 -0.90
N SER A 446 -2.54 15.25 -1.69
CA SER A 446 -2.13 13.92 -1.21
C SER A 446 -0.94 14.05 -0.24
N LEU A 447 0.16 14.66 -0.67
CA LEU A 447 1.36 14.86 0.16
C LEU A 447 1.09 15.57 1.51
N MET A 448 0.06 16.42 1.58
CA MET A 448 -0.30 17.13 2.81
C MET A 448 -1.21 16.33 3.75
N VAL A 449 -1.92 15.30 3.27
CA VAL A 449 -3.05 14.69 3.99
C VAL A 449 -2.72 13.31 4.55
N HIS A 450 -2.24 12.37 3.73
CA HIS A 450 -2.05 10.99 4.21
C HIS A 450 -0.87 10.89 5.17
N PRO A 451 -0.83 9.88 6.05
CA PRO A 451 0.25 9.74 7.01
C PRO A 451 1.62 9.57 6.35
N LYS A 452 2.70 9.84 7.09
CA LYS A 452 4.09 9.65 6.65
C LYS A 452 4.82 8.59 7.48
N ARG A 453 6.02 8.20 7.06
CA ARG A 453 6.92 7.48 7.96
C ARG A 453 7.39 8.43 9.07
N HIS A 454 7.34 7.97 10.32
CA HIS A 454 7.89 8.67 11.49
C HIS A 454 9.35 9.06 11.30
N ALA A 455 9.62 10.35 11.45
CA ALA A 455 10.97 10.82 11.77
C ALA A 455 11.31 10.41 13.21
N THR A 456 12.55 10.02 13.47
CA THR A 456 12.97 9.56 14.80
C THR A 456 14.31 10.15 15.21
N ILE A 457 14.46 10.48 16.49
CA ILE A 457 15.76 10.73 17.13
C ILE A 457 16.06 9.52 18.01
N ILE A 458 17.18 8.85 17.77
CA ILE A 458 17.54 7.57 18.38
C ILE A 458 18.90 7.69 19.03
N LYS A 459 18.97 7.63 20.36
CA LYS A 459 20.22 7.54 21.10
C LYS A 459 20.49 6.09 21.45
N MET A 460 21.68 5.59 21.13
CA MET A 460 22.12 4.24 21.45
C MET A 460 23.45 4.27 22.20
N LYS A 461 23.54 3.45 23.24
CA LYS A 461 24.79 3.12 23.93
C LYS A 461 24.92 1.60 23.95
N THR A 462 25.90 1.08 23.23
CA THR A 462 26.09 -0.37 23.05
C THR A 462 27.46 -0.79 23.53
N GLY A 463 27.51 -1.82 24.37
CA GLY A 463 28.73 -2.43 24.89
C GLY A 463 29.03 -3.77 24.23
N ALA A 464 30.30 -3.99 23.88
CA ALA A 464 30.79 -5.24 23.30
C ALA A 464 32.12 -5.68 23.95
N LYS A 465 32.36 -7.00 23.96
CA LYS A 465 33.64 -7.61 24.34
C LYS A 465 34.66 -7.54 23.20
N LYS A 466 35.93 -7.81 23.50
CA LYS A 466 37.04 -7.89 22.52
C LYS A 466 36.76 -8.82 21.35
N ASP A 467 36.02 -9.90 21.57
CA ASP A 467 35.64 -10.88 20.55
C ASP A 467 34.40 -10.48 19.73
N GLY A 468 33.86 -9.28 19.96
CA GLY A 468 32.70 -8.74 19.28
C GLY A 468 31.35 -9.15 19.87
N ALA A 469 31.29 -9.94 20.95
CA ALA A 469 30.02 -10.29 21.59
C ALA A 469 29.35 -9.05 22.22
N LEU A 470 28.09 -8.80 21.89
CA LEU A 470 27.29 -7.73 22.49
C LEU A 470 26.88 -8.13 23.92
N VAL A 471 27.02 -7.20 24.86
CA VAL A 471 26.76 -7.45 26.29
C VAL A 471 25.77 -6.49 26.92
N ALA A 472 25.63 -5.27 26.38
CA ALA A 472 24.71 -4.26 26.88
C ALA A 472 24.20 -3.37 25.74
N HIS A 473 22.93 -2.97 25.79
CA HIS A 473 22.34 -2.04 24.84
C HIS A 473 21.28 -1.17 25.50
N GLU A 474 21.59 0.12 25.64
CA GLU A 474 20.67 1.14 26.16
C GLU A 474 20.22 2.03 25.01
N VAL A 475 18.91 2.24 24.88
CA VAL A 475 18.31 2.96 23.76
C VAL A 475 17.23 3.93 24.23
N GLU A 476 17.26 5.14 23.69
CA GLU A 476 16.18 6.12 23.79
C GLU A 476 15.71 6.51 22.38
N ILE A 477 14.41 6.41 22.12
CA ILE A 477 13.81 6.72 20.82
C ILE A 477 12.71 7.77 21.01
N TRP A 478 12.82 8.88 20.29
CA TRP A 478 11.77 9.91 20.17
C TRP A 478 11.20 9.88 18.75
N GLY A 479 9.95 9.46 18.60
CA GLY A 479 9.24 9.39 17.33
C GLY A 479 8.26 10.54 17.16
N ASP A 480 8.32 11.18 16.00
CA ASP A 480 7.32 12.17 15.57
C ASP A 480 6.06 11.46 15.06
N ALA A 481 4.97 11.53 15.83
CA ALA A 481 3.67 10.96 15.46
C ALA A 481 2.85 11.89 14.56
N GLY A 482 3.26 13.14 14.37
CA GLY A 482 2.47 14.17 13.73
C GLY A 482 1.20 14.52 14.53
N ALA A 483 0.23 15.14 13.84
CA ALA A 483 -0.92 15.76 14.52
C ALA A 483 -1.95 14.79 15.11
N TYR A 484 -2.04 13.56 14.60
CA TYR A 484 -3.04 12.56 14.97
C TYR A 484 -2.39 11.19 15.08
N ALA A 485 -2.96 10.31 15.90
CA ALA A 485 -2.29 9.10 16.35
C ALA A 485 -2.04 8.12 15.21
N SER A 486 -3.01 7.94 14.30
CA SER A 486 -2.97 6.92 13.24
C SER A 486 -2.49 5.57 13.84
N LEU A 487 -1.36 5.05 13.37
CA LEU A 487 -0.74 3.81 13.83
C LEU A 487 0.55 4.04 14.64
N SER A 488 0.80 5.28 15.09
CA SER A 488 2.03 5.67 15.79
C SER A 488 2.30 4.85 17.04
N ASN A 489 1.27 4.52 17.82
CA ASN A 489 1.35 3.63 18.98
C ASN A 489 2.04 2.30 18.59
N HIS A 490 1.51 1.58 17.60
CA HIS A 490 2.07 0.30 17.17
C HIS A 490 3.38 0.43 16.41
N VAL A 491 3.59 1.49 15.62
CA VAL A 491 4.85 1.70 14.90
C VAL A 491 6.00 1.91 15.88
N MET A 492 5.79 2.73 16.91
CA MET A 492 6.81 3.00 17.91
C MET A 492 7.05 1.78 18.82
N LEU A 493 6.01 0.99 19.15
CA LEU A 493 6.19 -0.31 19.79
C LEU A 493 7.10 -1.24 18.98
N ARG A 494 6.96 -1.25 17.65
CA ARG A 494 7.79 -2.08 16.77
C ARG A 494 9.22 -1.56 16.66
N ALA A 495 9.42 -0.24 16.72
CA ALA A 495 10.75 0.34 16.85
C ALA A 495 11.43 -0.12 18.16
N THR A 496 10.69 -0.15 19.28
CA THR A 496 11.14 -0.67 20.58
C THR A 496 11.54 -2.14 20.49
N THR A 497 10.66 -3.03 20.00
CA THR A 497 10.92 -4.48 19.96
C THR A 497 12.00 -4.91 18.98
N HIS A 498 12.50 -4.00 18.12
CA HIS A 498 13.56 -4.26 17.14
C HIS A 498 14.78 -3.34 17.33
N ALA A 499 14.90 -2.65 18.48
CA ALA A 499 15.95 -1.68 18.76
C ALA A 499 17.38 -2.24 18.75
N ALA A 500 17.53 -3.57 18.93
CA ALA A 500 18.80 -4.27 18.84
C ALA A 500 19.03 -4.93 17.46
N GLY A 501 18.17 -4.69 16.47
CA GLY A 501 18.24 -5.38 15.18
C GLY A 501 18.12 -6.90 15.34
N PRO A 502 18.58 -7.69 14.36
CA PRO A 502 18.54 -9.14 14.43
C PRO A 502 19.71 -9.71 15.25
N TYR A 503 20.02 -9.11 16.39
CA TYR A 503 21.15 -9.48 17.25
C TYR A 503 20.68 -9.85 18.66
N GLU A 504 21.33 -10.86 19.24
CA GLU A 504 21.16 -11.21 20.64
C GLU A 504 21.98 -10.26 21.51
N VAL A 505 21.30 -9.61 22.47
CA VAL A 505 21.92 -8.76 23.49
C VAL A 505 21.32 -9.12 24.85
N PRO A 506 22.12 -9.63 25.81
CA PRO A 506 21.57 -10.14 27.07
C PRO A 506 21.00 -9.09 28.02
N ASN A 507 21.57 -7.88 28.02
CA ASN A 507 21.21 -6.82 28.97
C ASN A 507 20.79 -5.57 28.21
N VAL A 508 19.52 -5.19 28.31
CA VAL A 508 18.95 -4.12 27.50
C VAL A 508 17.99 -3.25 28.30
N LEU A 509 17.98 -1.97 27.95
CA LEU A 509 16.98 -0.99 28.38
C LEU A 509 16.59 -0.15 27.17
N VAL A 510 15.31 -0.12 26.84
CA VAL A 510 14.78 0.67 25.73
C VAL A 510 13.62 1.52 26.21
N ASN A 511 13.74 2.84 26.06
CA ASN A 511 12.64 3.77 26.22
C ASN A 511 12.27 4.36 24.86
N THR A 512 10.98 4.33 24.52
CA THR A 512 10.49 4.86 23.25
C THR A 512 9.26 5.73 23.48
N TYR A 513 9.27 6.93 22.91
CA TYR A 513 8.22 7.92 23.04
C TYR A 513 7.62 8.25 21.67
N ALA A 514 6.30 8.15 21.54
CA ALA A 514 5.55 8.69 20.42
C ALA A 514 4.97 10.05 20.82
N MET A 515 5.29 11.10 20.05
CA MET A 515 4.96 12.48 20.42
C MET A 515 4.06 13.11 19.35
N TYR A 516 2.95 13.72 19.78
CA TYR A 516 2.14 14.56 18.91
C TYR A 516 2.91 15.83 18.53
N THR A 517 2.90 16.19 17.25
CA THR A 517 3.49 17.42 16.71
C THR A 517 2.57 18.03 15.66
N ASN A 518 2.80 19.26 15.19
CA ASN A 518 2.01 19.88 14.13
C ASN A 518 2.45 19.47 12.71
N ASN A 519 3.33 18.46 12.60
CA ASN A 519 3.67 17.87 11.32
C ASN A 519 2.51 17.01 10.79
N VAL A 520 2.57 16.67 9.50
CA VAL A 520 1.63 15.70 8.89
C VAL A 520 1.63 14.43 9.75
N PRO A 521 0.46 13.84 10.07
CA PRO A 521 0.38 12.59 10.83
C PRO A 521 1.38 11.55 10.33
N SER A 522 1.96 10.79 11.24
CA SER A 522 2.80 9.65 10.91
C SER A 522 2.06 8.36 11.19
N GLY A 523 2.26 7.35 10.36
CA GLY A 523 1.48 6.12 10.38
C GLY A 523 2.24 4.94 9.79
N ALA A 524 1.51 3.96 9.27
CA ALA A 524 2.13 2.80 8.65
C ALA A 524 2.97 3.19 7.44
N PHE A 525 4.21 2.69 7.39
CA PHE A 525 5.02 2.64 6.18
C PHE A 525 5.72 1.28 6.13
N ARG A 526 5.82 0.64 4.96
CA ARG A 526 6.62 -0.60 4.75
C ARG A 526 7.92 -0.63 5.56
N GLY A 527 7.97 -1.51 6.56
CA GLY A 527 9.04 -1.59 7.56
C GLY A 527 8.51 -1.41 8.98
N PHE A 528 7.60 -0.46 9.18
CA PHE A 528 6.78 -0.27 10.39
C PHE A 528 7.63 -0.15 11.67
N GLY A 529 8.43 0.93 11.75
CA GLY A 529 9.31 1.22 12.91
C GLY A 529 10.65 0.49 12.88
N VAL A 530 10.68 -0.74 12.33
CA VAL A 530 11.89 -1.58 12.27
C VAL A 530 13.03 -0.91 11.51
N THR A 531 12.72 -0.25 10.39
CA THR A 531 13.74 0.39 9.54
C THR A 531 14.48 1.54 10.23
N GLN A 532 13.79 2.29 11.10
CA GLN A 532 14.40 3.39 11.84
C GLN A 532 15.41 2.86 12.85
N SER A 533 14.99 1.86 13.64
CA SER A 533 15.84 1.19 14.62
C SER A 533 16.99 0.41 13.98
N ALA A 534 16.73 -0.29 12.86
CA ALA A 534 17.75 -1.01 12.11
C ALA A 534 18.84 -0.07 11.57
N PHE A 535 18.49 1.11 11.04
CA PHE A 535 19.48 2.09 10.61
C PHE A 535 20.46 2.47 11.72
N ALA A 536 19.94 2.80 12.91
CA ALA A 536 20.76 3.18 14.05
C ALA A 536 21.61 1.99 14.56
N MET A 537 21.00 0.80 14.69
CA MET A 537 21.71 -0.39 15.17
C MET A 537 22.79 -0.86 14.20
N GLU A 538 22.53 -0.89 12.90
CA GLU A 538 23.54 -1.30 11.90
C GLU A 538 24.70 -0.30 11.84
N SER A 539 24.43 0.98 12.09
CA SER A 539 25.48 1.99 12.25
C SER A 539 26.31 1.75 13.52
N GLN A 540 25.67 1.36 14.63
CA GLN A 540 26.38 0.95 15.87
C GLN A 540 27.29 -0.26 15.61
N MET A 541 26.81 -1.26 14.86
CA MET A 541 27.59 -2.46 14.55
C MET A 541 28.88 -2.15 13.78
N ASP A 542 28.83 -1.23 12.81
CA ASP A 542 30.03 -0.82 12.06
C ASP A 542 31.02 -0.04 12.93
N LEU A 543 30.52 0.82 13.83
CA LEU A 543 31.37 1.56 14.77
C LEU A 543 32.05 0.65 15.80
N LEU A 544 31.32 -0.37 16.30
CA LEU A 544 31.86 -1.39 17.19
C LEU A 544 32.92 -2.23 16.47
N ALA A 545 32.63 -2.71 15.26
CA ALA A 545 33.59 -3.44 14.43
C ALA A 545 34.89 -2.65 14.24
N GLY A 546 34.78 -1.36 13.86
CA GLY A 546 35.93 -0.50 13.66
C GLY A 546 36.79 -0.31 14.92
N LYS A 547 36.17 -0.12 16.10
CA LYS A 547 36.89 0.02 17.38
C LYS A 547 37.55 -1.28 17.85
N LEU A 548 36.96 -2.43 17.52
CA LEU A 548 37.45 -3.75 17.90
C LEU A 548 38.45 -4.32 16.87
N GLY A 549 38.62 -3.68 15.71
CA GLY A 549 39.43 -4.21 14.62
C GLY A 549 38.83 -5.47 13.97
N LEU A 550 37.51 -5.63 14.05
CA LEU A 550 36.78 -6.75 13.46
C LEU A 550 36.20 -6.38 12.10
N SER A 551 35.98 -7.39 11.26
CA SER A 551 35.20 -7.21 10.03
C SER A 551 33.74 -6.88 10.35
N PRO A 552 33.10 -5.96 9.60
CA PRO A 552 31.66 -5.71 9.70
C PRO A 552 30.80 -6.98 9.54
N LEU A 553 31.25 -7.97 8.78
CA LEU A 553 30.54 -9.25 8.64
C LEU A 553 30.69 -10.13 9.89
N ASP A 554 31.88 -10.17 10.50
CA ASP A 554 32.19 -11.11 11.58
C ASP A 554 31.50 -10.72 12.88
N ILE A 555 31.43 -9.43 13.20
CA ILE A 555 30.65 -8.96 14.35
C ILE A 555 29.15 -9.28 14.20
N ARG A 556 28.62 -9.21 12.97
CA ARG A 556 27.21 -9.55 12.69
C ARG A 556 26.96 -11.04 12.81
N ARG A 557 27.85 -11.88 12.26
CA ARG A 557 27.80 -13.34 12.41
C ARG A 557 27.80 -13.77 13.87
N LYS A 558 28.68 -13.17 14.68
CA LYS A 558 28.82 -13.48 16.11
C LYS A 558 27.49 -13.28 16.86
N ASN A 559 26.79 -12.19 16.57
CA ASN A 559 25.64 -11.76 17.34
C ASN A 559 24.28 -12.09 16.70
N ALA A 560 24.25 -12.51 15.43
CA ALA A 560 23.02 -12.81 14.71
C ALA A 560 22.09 -13.74 15.51
N LEU A 561 20.80 -13.42 15.50
CA LEU A 561 19.75 -14.32 15.99
C LEU A 561 19.79 -15.65 15.22
N ALA A 562 19.64 -16.74 15.98
CA ALA A 562 19.68 -18.11 15.51
C ALA A 562 18.76 -18.96 16.41
N TYR A 563 18.54 -20.22 16.03
CA TYR A 563 17.77 -21.15 16.84
C TYR A 563 18.29 -21.20 18.30
N GLY A 564 17.38 -21.06 19.27
CA GLY A 564 17.68 -21.02 20.71
C GLY A 564 18.17 -19.67 21.24
N LYS A 565 18.49 -18.70 20.37
CA LYS A 565 18.83 -17.33 20.80
C LYS A 565 17.59 -16.52 21.11
N LYS A 566 17.76 -15.45 21.87
CA LYS A 566 16.66 -14.56 22.28
C LYS A 566 16.72 -13.20 21.61
N THR A 567 15.56 -12.67 21.22
CA THR A 567 15.40 -11.26 20.87
C THR A 567 15.67 -10.39 22.10
N LEU A 568 15.82 -9.08 21.90
CA LEU A 568 16.01 -8.14 23.02
C LEU A 568 14.83 -8.18 24.03
N SER A 569 13.63 -8.51 23.57
CA SER A 569 12.42 -8.66 24.39
C SER A 569 12.30 -10.04 25.08
N GLY A 570 13.34 -10.88 24.99
CA GLY A 570 13.40 -12.19 25.62
C GLY A 570 12.71 -13.31 24.85
N GLN A 571 12.15 -13.04 23.66
CA GLN A 571 11.51 -14.08 22.84
C GLN A 571 12.56 -15.03 22.29
N GLU A 572 12.45 -16.31 22.63
CA GLU A 572 13.31 -17.36 22.11
C GLU A 572 12.93 -17.72 20.67
N MET A 573 13.95 -17.85 19.82
CA MET A 573 13.80 -18.28 18.43
C MET A 573 13.72 -19.81 18.38
N THR A 574 12.50 -20.35 18.32
CA THR A 574 12.22 -21.80 18.38
C THR A 574 12.04 -22.47 17.02
N GLU A 575 12.05 -21.70 15.94
CA GLU A 575 11.76 -22.14 14.57
C GLU A 575 12.90 -21.69 13.62
N SER A 576 12.73 -21.94 12.32
CA SER A 576 13.74 -21.65 11.30
C SER A 576 14.27 -20.20 11.33
N CYS A 577 15.59 -20.05 11.47
CA CYS A 577 16.31 -18.77 11.44
C CYS A 577 17.26 -18.72 10.24
N GLY A 578 16.89 -18.00 9.18
CA GLY A 578 17.64 -17.98 7.90
C GLY A 578 18.78 -16.96 7.81
N LEU A 579 18.94 -16.07 8.79
CA LEU A 579 19.92 -14.98 8.72
C LEU A 579 21.39 -15.48 8.69
N PRO A 580 21.81 -16.46 9.52
CA PRO A 580 23.18 -16.98 9.44
C PRO A 580 23.53 -17.52 8.05
N GLN A 581 22.63 -18.29 7.43
CA GLN A 581 22.83 -18.82 6.08
C GLN A 581 22.85 -17.70 5.04
N ALA A 582 21.99 -16.68 5.18
CA ALA A 582 21.98 -15.53 4.29
C ALA A 582 23.29 -14.74 4.33
N LEU A 583 23.88 -14.56 5.52
CA LEU A 583 25.18 -13.90 5.69
C LEU A 583 26.30 -14.67 4.97
N GLU A 584 26.30 -16.00 5.03
CA GLU A 584 27.29 -16.80 4.31
C GLU A 584 27.16 -16.70 2.79
N LEU A 585 25.92 -16.64 2.27
CA LEU A 585 25.68 -16.43 0.84
C LEU A 585 26.15 -15.04 0.39
N VAL A 586 25.85 -13.99 1.16
CA VAL A 586 26.32 -12.63 0.89
C VAL A 586 27.86 -12.57 0.93
N ALA A 587 28.49 -13.16 1.95
CA ALA A 587 29.94 -13.21 2.06
C ALA A 587 30.59 -14.02 0.93
N ALA A 588 29.95 -15.09 0.45
CA ALA A 588 30.42 -15.82 -0.72
C ALA A 588 30.34 -14.97 -1.99
N GLU A 589 29.27 -14.20 -2.18
CA GLU A 589 29.11 -13.33 -3.35
C GLU A 589 30.09 -12.15 -3.32
N MET A 590 30.26 -11.48 -2.17
CA MET A 590 31.25 -10.41 -2.00
C MET A 590 32.68 -10.87 -2.33
N ARG A 591 33.04 -12.13 -2.03
CA ARG A 591 34.35 -12.71 -2.37
C ARG A 591 34.56 -12.90 -3.87
N LYS A 592 33.50 -13.05 -4.67
CA LYS A 592 33.59 -13.15 -6.13
C LYS A 592 33.82 -11.79 -6.78
N HIS A 593 33.35 -10.71 -6.15
CA HIS A 593 33.36 -9.35 -6.68
C HIS A 593 34.31 -8.44 -5.89
N LEU A 594 35.61 -8.73 -5.97
CA LEU A 594 36.63 -7.90 -5.35
C LEU A 594 36.72 -6.51 -6.01
N PHE A 595 36.90 -5.46 -5.20
CA PHE A 595 37.07 -4.13 -5.76
C PHE A 595 38.40 -4.02 -6.50
N VAL A 596 38.31 -3.61 -7.76
CA VAL A 596 39.48 -3.12 -8.50
C VAL A 596 39.71 -1.66 -8.10
N ALA A 597 40.93 -1.33 -7.71
CA ALA A 597 41.31 0.05 -7.45
C ALA A 597 41.02 0.90 -8.69
N VAL A 598 40.38 2.05 -8.49
CA VAL A 598 40.14 3.04 -9.54
C VAL A 598 41.05 4.23 -9.30
N ASP A 599 41.66 4.75 -10.37
CA ASP A 599 42.51 5.94 -10.29
C ASP A 599 41.71 7.17 -9.85
N GLY A 600 42.39 8.09 -9.17
CA GLY A 600 41.83 9.37 -8.71
C GLY A 600 41.24 9.34 -7.30
N ASP A 601 40.23 10.18 -7.08
CA ASP A 601 39.58 10.44 -5.79
C ASP A 601 38.35 9.56 -5.52
N LYS A 602 37.94 8.75 -6.50
CA LYS A 602 36.82 7.81 -6.36
C LYS A 602 37.20 6.64 -5.45
N ARG A 603 36.29 6.25 -4.56
CA ARG A 603 36.43 5.08 -3.68
C ARG A 603 35.22 4.16 -3.86
N ARG A 604 35.43 2.86 -3.76
CA ARG A 604 34.37 1.83 -3.79
C ARG A 604 34.46 1.00 -2.53
N ALA A 605 33.32 0.72 -1.91
CA ALA A 605 33.23 -0.03 -0.67
C ALA A 605 31.97 -0.89 -0.65
N TRP A 606 32.01 -1.97 0.13
CA TRP A 606 30.85 -2.78 0.44
C TRP A 606 30.23 -2.25 1.73
N GLY A 607 28.92 -2.03 1.72
CA GLY A 607 28.12 -1.86 2.93
C GLY A 607 27.25 -3.10 3.13
N VAL A 608 27.17 -3.60 4.37
CA VAL A 608 26.29 -4.71 4.74
C VAL A 608 25.43 -4.27 5.91
N ALA A 609 24.15 -4.59 5.84
CA ALA A 609 23.20 -4.38 6.90
C ALA A 609 22.34 -5.63 7.08
N CYS A 610 21.96 -5.96 8.31
CA CYS A 610 20.99 -7.02 8.61
C CYS A 610 19.68 -6.42 9.12
N ALA A 611 18.57 -7.07 8.79
CA ALA A 611 17.28 -6.73 9.36
C ALA A 611 16.43 -7.98 9.49
N TYR A 612 15.55 -7.99 10.49
CA TYR A 612 14.47 -8.95 10.62
C TYR A 612 13.19 -8.18 10.98
N LYS A 613 12.04 -8.75 10.66
CA LYS A 613 10.74 -8.13 10.90
C LYS A 613 9.72 -9.25 11.12
N ASN A 614 8.81 -9.06 12.07
CA ASN A 614 7.74 -10.01 12.34
C ASN A 614 6.76 -10.09 11.15
N THR A 615 6.11 -11.24 10.94
CA THR A 615 4.95 -11.37 10.04
C THR A 615 3.69 -11.48 10.89
N GLY A 616 2.62 -10.79 10.49
CA GLY A 616 1.41 -10.65 11.32
C GLY A 616 1.45 -9.41 12.21
N PHE A 617 0.33 -9.06 12.84
CA PHE A 617 0.22 -7.86 13.67
C PHE A 617 1.21 -7.86 14.86
N GLY A 618 1.48 -9.03 15.44
CA GLY A 618 2.42 -9.22 16.55
C GLY A 618 1.88 -8.72 17.90
N SER A 619 2.69 -8.78 18.96
CA SER A 619 2.32 -8.34 20.34
C SER A 619 1.04 -8.96 20.92
N GLY A 620 0.65 -10.16 20.46
CA GLY A 620 -0.60 -10.80 20.91
C GLY A 620 -1.87 -10.16 20.36
N ALA A 621 -1.79 -9.31 19.32
CA ALA A 621 -2.96 -8.80 18.63
C ALA A 621 -3.71 -9.94 17.90
N TYR A 622 -5.04 -9.86 17.91
CA TYR A 622 -5.88 -10.79 17.15
C TYR A 622 -5.63 -10.62 15.65
N ASP A 623 -5.19 -11.70 15.00
CA ASP A 623 -4.74 -11.69 13.61
C ASP A 623 -5.49 -12.78 12.85
N ALA A 624 -6.48 -12.39 12.04
CA ALA A 624 -7.34 -13.33 11.32
C ALA A 624 -7.75 -12.86 9.92
N ALA A 625 -8.10 -13.79 9.04
CA ALA A 625 -8.69 -13.46 7.74
C ALA A 625 -9.68 -14.52 7.31
N GLY A 626 -10.74 -14.09 6.63
CA GLY A 626 -11.72 -14.96 6.00
C GLY A 626 -11.50 -15.13 4.49
N ALA A 627 -11.83 -16.32 3.99
CA ALA A 627 -11.99 -16.58 2.57
C ALA A 627 -13.16 -17.53 2.32
N GLU A 628 -13.81 -17.38 1.17
CA GLU A 628 -14.82 -18.30 0.68
C GLU A 628 -14.39 -18.91 -0.65
N VAL A 629 -14.49 -20.24 -0.77
CA VAL A 629 -14.13 -20.98 -1.98
C VAL A 629 -15.35 -21.72 -2.51
N GLU A 630 -15.56 -21.66 -3.82
CA GLU A 630 -16.67 -22.35 -4.50
C GLU A 630 -16.20 -23.00 -5.80
N VAL A 631 -16.69 -24.22 -6.10
CA VAL A 631 -16.49 -24.89 -7.39
C VAL A 631 -17.81 -24.96 -8.17
N PHE A 632 -17.76 -24.57 -9.44
CA PHE A 632 -18.93 -24.47 -10.31
C PHE A 632 -19.09 -25.71 -11.20
N ALA A 633 -20.33 -25.96 -11.64
CA ALA A 633 -20.67 -27.09 -12.51
C ALA A 633 -20.03 -27.05 -13.91
N ASN A 634 -19.38 -25.95 -14.29
CA ASN A 634 -18.57 -25.83 -15.49
C ASN A 634 -17.09 -26.19 -15.27
N GLY A 635 -16.69 -26.57 -14.05
CA GLY A 635 -15.32 -26.92 -13.69
C GLY A 635 -14.40 -25.74 -13.37
N ARG A 636 -14.94 -24.53 -13.21
CA ARG A 636 -14.21 -23.37 -12.66
C ARG A 636 -14.29 -23.36 -11.14
N ALA A 637 -13.33 -22.71 -10.49
CA ALA A 637 -13.38 -22.39 -9.07
C ALA A 637 -13.36 -20.87 -8.87
N SER A 638 -13.86 -20.39 -7.73
CA SER A 638 -13.67 -19.01 -7.30
C SER A 638 -13.20 -18.94 -5.86
N VAL A 639 -12.43 -17.90 -5.54
CA VAL A 639 -12.05 -17.53 -4.17
C VAL A 639 -12.38 -16.06 -3.92
N ARG A 640 -13.05 -15.80 -2.80
CA ARG A 640 -13.54 -14.48 -2.38
C ARG A 640 -12.93 -14.11 -1.02
N ALA A 641 -12.19 -13.02 -0.93
CA ALA A 641 -11.51 -12.60 0.31
C ALA A 641 -11.45 -11.07 0.48
N GLY A 642 -11.73 -10.57 1.69
CA GLY A 642 -11.86 -9.13 1.96
C GLY A 642 -10.57 -8.33 2.03
N ALA A 643 -9.42 -8.97 1.81
CA ALA A 643 -8.12 -8.32 1.82
C ALA A 643 -7.88 -7.43 0.60
N ALA A 644 -7.14 -6.33 0.76
CA ALA A 644 -6.77 -5.42 -0.32
C ALA A 644 -5.63 -5.94 -1.22
N GLU A 645 -5.78 -5.79 -2.54
CA GLU A 645 -4.73 -5.97 -3.55
C GLU A 645 -4.13 -4.61 -3.92
N ILE A 646 -2.97 -4.29 -3.34
CA ILE A 646 -2.25 -3.03 -3.52
C ILE A 646 -1.06 -3.13 -4.49
N GLY A 647 -1.02 -4.21 -5.28
CA GLY A 647 0.02 -4.53 -6.25
C GLY A 647 0.92 -5.69 -5.86
N GLN A 648 0.84 -6.18 -4.61
CA GLN A 648 1.69 -7.25 -4.09
C GLN A 648 1.41 -8.63 -4.71
N GLY A 649 0.30 -8.80 -5.43
CA GLY A 649 -0.03 -10.04 -6.13
C GLY A 649 -0.72 -11.09 -5.26
N LEU A 650 -1.49 -10.67 -4.25
CA LEU A 650 -2.34 -11.55 -3.45
C LEU A 650 -3.31 -12.33 -4.34
N VAL A 651 -3.86 -11.69 -5.38
CA VAL A 651 -4.75 -12.37 -6.33
C VAL A 651 -4.10 -13.61 -6.98
N GLY A 652 -2.83 -13.53 -7.36
CA GLY A 652 -2.09 -14.68 -7.90
C GLY A 652 -1.79 -15.74 -6.84
N VAL A 653 -1.51 -15.32 -5.60
CA VAL A 653 -1.33 -16.24 -4.47
C VAL A 653 -2.59 -17.05 -4.21
N LEU A 654 -3.75 -16.40 -4.12
CA LEU A 654 -5.02 -17.08 -3.86
C LEU A 654 -5.41 -18.03 -4.99
N ALA A 655 -5.22 -17.62 -6.24
CA ALA A 655 -5.43 -18.50 -7.39
C ALA A 655 -4.52 -19.73 -7.36
N GLN A 656 -3.22 -19.56 -7.03
CA GLN A 656 -2.30 -20.70 -6.91
C GLN A 656 -2.68 -21.65 -5.78
N VAL A 657 -3.04 -21.13 -4.60
CA VAL A 657 -3.46 -21.95 -3.45
C VAL A 657 -4.69 -22.78 -3.79
N VAL A 658 -5.72 -22.16 -4.37
CA VAL A 658 -6.96 -22.84 -4.72
C VAL A 658 -6.76 -23.86 -5.86
N SER A 659 -5.96 -23.49 -6.87
CA SER A 659 -5.57 -24.39 -7.97
C SER A 659 -4.86 -25.64 -7.46
N GLU A 660 -3.88 -25.46 -6.55
CA GLU A 660 -3.11 -26.57 -5.98
C GLU A 660 -3.99 -27.52 -5.16
N GLU A 661 -4.81 -26.98 -4.25
CA GLU A 661 -5.60 -27.79 -3.33
C GLU A 661 -6.76 -28.54 -4.04
N LEU A 662 -7.41 -27.90 -5.01
CA LEU A 662 -8.58 -28.45 -5.73
C LEU A 662 -8.24 -29.15 -7.04
N GLY A 663 -6.99 -29.07 -7.52
CA GLY A 663 -6.59 -29.60 -8.82
C GLY A 663 -7.27 -28.91 -10.01
N VAL A 664 -7.82 -27.71 -9.84
CA VAL A 664 -8.39 -26.90 -10.92
C VAL A 664 -7.27 -26.17 -11.65
N PRO A 665 -7.24 -26.10 -12.99
CA PRO A 665 -6.23 -25.34 -13.72
C PRO A 665 -6.22 -23.87 -13.29
N TYR A 666 -5.04 -23.28 -13.15
CA TYR A 666 -4.84 -21.93 -12.58
C TYR A 666 -5.69 -20.86 -13.29
N GLU A 667 -5.74 -20.90 -14.62
CA GLU A 667 -6.51 -20.00 -15.48
C GLU A 667 -8.04 -20.16 -15.35
N ARG A 668 -8.50 -21.19 -14.63
CA ARG A 668 -9.91 -21.46 -14.32
C ARG A 668 -10.26 -21.15 -12.87
N VAL A 669 -9.40 -20.45 -12.15
CA VAL A 669 -9.65 -19.93 -10.80
C VAL A 669 -9.91 -18.43 -10.86
N ASP A 670 -11.15 -18.04 -10.54
CA ASP A 670 -11.57 -16.65 -10.43
C ASP A 670 -11.27 -16.11 -9.03
N VAL A 671 -10.79 -14.87 -8.93
CA VAL A 671 -10.44 -14.24 -7.64
C VAL A 671 -11.18 -12.93 -7.48
N LEU A 672 -11.95 -12.80 -6.39
CA LEU A 672 -12.60 -11.57 -5.97
C LEU A 672 -12.00 -11.09 -4.65
N VAL A 673 -11.63 -9.82 -4.61
CA VAL A 673 -11.09 -9.20 -3.41
C VAL A 673 -11.77 -7.88 -3.07
N SER A 674 -11.76 -7.51 -1.79
CA SER A 674 -12.13 -6.17 -1.31
C SER A 674 -13.54 -5.67 -1.67
N ASP A 675 -14.54 -6.52 -1.52
CA ASP A 675 -15.95 -6.14 -1.62
C ASP A 675 -16.67 -6.56 -0.35
N THR A 676 -17.10 -5.59 0.46
CA THR A 676 -17.61 -5.87 1.81
C THR A 676 -18.94 -6.64 1.84
N ASP A 677 -19.61 -6.78 0.71
CA ASP A 677 -20.84 -7.58 0.58
C ASP A 677 -20.57 -9.01 0.10
N LEU A 678 -19.53 -9.18 -0.70
CA LEU A 678 -19.28 -10.44 -1.43
C LEU A 678 -18.09 -11.22 -0.87
N THR A 679 -17.40 -10.69 0.13
CA THR A 679 -16.20 -11.29 0.69
C THR A 679 -16.29 -11.35 2.22
N LEU A 680 -15.52 -12.26 2.82
CA LEU A 680 -15.32 -12.29 4.28
C LEU A 680 -14.23 -11.31 4.67
N ASP A 681 -14.31 -10.75 5.87
CA ASP A 681 -13.33 -9.79 6.37
C ASP A 681 -11.90 -10.37 6.39
N GLY A 682 -10.99 -9.72 5.66
CA GLY A 682 -9.56 -10.05 5.61
C GLY A 682 -8.71 -9.26 6.61
N MET A 683 -9.34 -8.37 7.39
CA MET A 683 -8.71 -7.31 8.18
C MET A 683 -7.74 -6.46 7.35
N ALA A 684 -6.93 -5.62 8.00
CA ALA A 684 -5.99 -4.74 7.32
C ALA A 684 -4.97 -5.50 6.44
N THR A 685 -4.80 -5.04 5.18
CA THR A 685 -3.65 -5.43 4.35
C THR A 685 -2.43 -4.64 4.80
N THR A 686 -1.78 -5.15 5.84
CA THR A 686 -0.55 -4.59 6.41
C THR A 686 0.33 -5.72 6.96
N ALA A 687 1.39 -5.42 7.69
CA ALA A 687 2.18 -6.38 8.47
C ALA A 687 2.70 -7.63 7.71
N SER A 688 2.78 -7.59 6.38
CA SER A 688 3.19 -8.71 5.51
C SER A 688 2.39 -10.01 5.71
N ARG A 689 1.15 -9.91 6.23
CA ARG A 689 0.40 -11.07 6.72
C ARG A 689 -0.46 -11.77 5.67
N GLN A 690 -0.90 -11.05 4.64
CA GLN A 690 -2.02 -11.49 3.79
C GLN A 690 -1.77 -12.82 3.06
N THR A 691 -0.55 -13.06 2.57
CA THR A 691 -0.18 -14.37 1.99
C THR A 691 -0.33 -15.51 3.00
N TYR A 692 0.00 -15.27 4.26
CA TYR A 692 -0.08 -16.29 5.32
C TYR A 692 -1.52 -16.50 5.78
N VAL A 693 -2.19 -15.45 6.25
CA VAL A 693 -3.52 -15.57 6.87
C VAL A 693 -4.64 -15.79 5.86
N THR A 694 -4.72 -14.97 4.82
CA THR A 694 -5.75 -15.11 3.78
C THR A 694 -5.45 -16.29 2.86
N GLY A 695 -4.16 -16.57 2.61
CA GLY A 695 -3.75 -17.80 1.92
C GLY A 695 -4.16 -19.06 2.69
N ASN A 696 -3.95 -19.11 4.01
CA ASN A 696 -4.43 -20.24 4.81
C ASN A 696 -5.96 -20.31 4.87
N ALA A 697 -6.68 -19.18 4.97
CA ALA A 697 -8.14 -19.18 4.91
C ALA A 697 -8.64 -19.81 3.60
N ALA A 698 -8.08 -19.41 2.46
CA ALA A 698 -8.41 -19.99 1.16
C ALA A 698 -8.01 -21.47 1.08
N ARG A 699 -6.84 -21.83 1.62
CA ARG A 699 -6.35 -23.21 1.65
C ARG A 699 -7.30 -24.14 2.42
N TYR A 700 -7.68 -23.78 3.63
CA TYR A 700 -8.57 -24.59 4.45
C TYR A 700 -9.99 -24.64 3.89
N ALA A 701 -10.51 -23.54 3.34
CA ALA A 701 -11.77 -23.56 2.59
C ALA A 701 -11.71 -24.54 1.40
N SER A 702 -10.60 -24.55 0.64
CA SER A 702 -10.38 -25.49 -0.46
C SER A 702 -10.31 -26.95 0.00
N ILE A 703 -9.64 -27.23 1.12
CA ILE A 703 -9.56 -28.59 1.70
C ILE A 703 -10.96 -29.11 2.05
N GLU A 704 -11.80 -28.29 2.67
CA GLU A 704 -13.17 -28.67 3.02
C GLU A 704 -14.06 -28.85 1.78
N VAL A 705 -13.93 -27.98 0.77
CA VAL A 705 -14.62 -28.17 -0.52
C VAL A 705 -14.19 -29.47 -1.18
N ARG A 706 -12.88 -29.79 -1.17
CA ARG A 706 -12.36 -31.05 -1.70
C ARG A 706 -12.91 -32.23 -0.92
N ALA A 707 -12.96 -32.18 0.40
CA ALA A 707 -13.52 -33.25 1.22
C ALA A 707 -15.00 -33.53 0.89
N LEU A 708 -15.80 -32.48 0.67
CA LEU A 708 -17.20 -32.60 0.23
C LEU A 708 -17.29 -33.26 -1.16
N LEU A 709 -16.46 -32.84 -2.11
CA LEU A 709 -16.45 -33.41 -3.47
C LEU A 709 -15.90 -34.84 -3.51
N SER A 710 -14.94 -35.18 -2.65
CA SER A 710 -14.38 -36.52 -2.53
C SER A 710 -15.43 -37.56 -2.14
N GLN A 711 -16.45 -37.19 -1.36
CA GLN A 711 -17.55 -38.11 -1.01
C GLN A 711 -18.32 -38.54 -2.25
N THR A 712 -18.73 -37.58 -3.09
CA THR A 712 -19.43 -37.87 -4.35
C THR A 712 -18.51 -38.57 -5.36
N ALA A 713 -17.26 -38.12 -5.50
CA ALA A 713 -16.32 -38.73 -6.44
C ALA A 713 -15.96 -40.18 -6.08
N ALA A 714 -15.88 -40.51 -4.79
CA ALA A 714 -15.63 -41.86 -4.31
C ALA A 714 -16.71 -42.84 -4.79
N GLU A 715 -17.98 -42.42 -4.74
CA GLU A 715 -19.11 -43.20 -5.26
C GLU A 715 -19.06 -43.33 -6.79
N MET A 716 -18.73 -42.25 -7.50
CA MET A 716 -18.63 -42.27 -8.97
C MET A 716 -17.49 -43.14 -9.51
N LEU A 717 -16.38 -43.23 -8.77
CA LEU A 717 -15.17 -43.96 -9.18
C LEU A 717 -15.02 -45.33 -8.51
N ASP A 718 -15.95 -45.71 -7.62
CA ASP A 718 -15.86 -46.90 -6.77
C ASP A 718 -14.49 -47.01 -6.07
N ALA A 719 -14.08 -45.93 -5.41
CA ALA A 719 -12.75 -45.78 -4.83
C ALA A 719 -12.77 -45.10 -3.45
N PRO A 720 -11.85 -45.45 -2.53
CA PRO A 720 -11.76 -44.76 -1.24
C PRO A 720 -11.44 -43.25 -1.40
N PRO A 721 -12.06 -42.34 -0.63
CA PRO A 721 -11.81 -40.90 -0.70
C PRO A 721 -10.32 -40.51 -0.64
N ASP A 722 -9.52 -41.18 0.20
CA ASP A 722 -8.09 -40.90 0.38
C ASP A 722 -7.22 -41.31 -0.82
N SER A 723 -7.75 -42.13 -1.73
CA SER A 723 -7.07 -42.55 -2.97
C SER A 723 -7.28 -41.56 -4.13
N LEU A 724 -8.21 -40.61 -3.98
CA LEU A 724 -8.61 -39.71 -5.06
C LEU A 724 -7.57 -38.63 -5.33
N ILE A 725 -7.16 -38.53 -6.59
CA ILE A 725 -6.21 -37.51 -7.05
C ILE A 725 -6.97 -36.44 -7.83
N PHE A 726 -6.95 -35.21 -7.31
CA PHE A 726 -7.50 -34.04 -7.99
C PHE A 726 -6.39 -33.37 -8.80
N ALA A 727 -6.58 -33.28 -10.12
CA ALA A 727 -5.56 -32.80 -11.04
C ALA A 727 -6.15 -32.38 -12.38
N ASP A 728 -5.73 -31.23 -12.91
CA ASP A 728 -6.03 -30.80 -14.28
C ASP A 728 -7.54 -30.74 -14.59
N GLY A 729 -8.36 -30.43 -13.59
CA GLY A 729 -9.82 -30.41 -13.69
C GLY A 729 -10.47 -31.80 -13.70
N LEU A 730 -9.75 -32.84 -13.30
CA LEU A 730 -10.18 -34.23 -13.23
C LEU A 730 -10.04 -34.76 -11.80
N VAL A 731 -10.87 -35.74 -11.46
CA VAL A 731 -10.69 -36.60 -10.29
C VAL A 731 -10.34 -38.00 -10.78
N ARG A 732 -9.24 -38.57 -10.30
CA ARG A 732 -8.67 -39.82 -10.79
C ARG A 732 -8.53 -40.85 -9.67
N SER A 733 -8.82 -42.11 -9.98
CA SER A 733 -8.45 -43.27 -9.15
C SER A 733 -8.35 -44.54 -9.99
N ASN A 734 -7.40 -45.43 -9.67
CA ASN A 734 -7.24 -46.75 -10.29
C ASN A 734 -7.28 -46.79 -11.84
N GLY A 735 -6.77 -45.75 -12.51
CA GLY A 735 -6.76 -45.66 -13.98
C GLY A 735 -8.07 -45.15 -14.60
N HIS A 736 -9.07 -44.82 -13.80
CA HIS A 736 -10.29 -44.15 -14.20
C HIS A 736 -10.24 -42.66 -13.88
N ASP A 737 -10.87 -41.84 -14.72
CA ASP A 737 -11.04 -40.42 -14.48
C ASP A 737 -12.48 -39.97 -14.68
N VAL A 738 -12.86 -38.93 -13.95
CA VAL A 738 -14.13 -38.22 -14.10
C VAL A 738 -13.83 -36.73 -14.11
N PRO A 739 -14.43 -35.94 -15.04
CA PRO A 739 -14.34 -34.48 -14.99
C PRO A 739 -14.85 -33.93 -13.66
N LEU A 740 -14.09 -33.03 -13.04
CA LEU A 740 -14.50 -32.37 -11.79
C LEU A 740 -15.87 -31.69 -11.93
N SER A 741 -16.18 -31.18 -13.14
CA SER A 741 -17.49 -30.62 -13.46
C SER A 741 -18.64 -31.62 -13.29
N GLU A 742 -18.43 -32.90 -13.63
CA GLU A 742 -19.44 -33.95 -13.45
C GLU A 742 -19.60 -34.33 -11.98
N VAL A 743 -18.49 -34.40 -11.23
CA VAL A 743 -18.53 -34.58 -9.77
C VAL A 743 -19.34 -33.47 -9.10
N VAL A 744 -19.10 -32.21 -9.48
CA VAL A 744 -19.84 -31.05 -8.95
C VAL A 744 -21.33 -31.12 -9.31
N LYS A 745 -21.67 -31.52 -10.54
CA LYS A 745 -23.07 -31.70 -10.94
C LYS A 745 -23.76 -32.80 -10.12
N ALA A 746 -23.09 -33.91 -9.87
CA ALA A 746 -23.59 -35.00 -9.03
C ALA A 746 -23.77 -34.53 -7.57
N ALA A 747 -22.76 -33.88 -6.99
CA ALA A 747 -22.82 -33.36 -5.62
C ALA A 747 -24.00 -32.39 -5.43
N ARG A 748 -24.25 -31.50 -6.40
CA ARG A 748 -25.40 -30.59 -6.37
C ARG A 748 -26.74 -31.33 -6.44
N ARG A 749 -26.85 -32.41 -7.21
CA ARG A 749 -28.06 -33.26 -7.24
C ARG A 749 -28.30 -33.97 -5.91
N GLU A 750 -27.23 -34.29 -5.19
CA GLU A 750 -27.27 -34.84 -3.83
C GLU A 750 -27.55 -33.77 -2.75
N GLY A 751 -27.75 -32.50 -3.14
CA GLY A 751 -27.97 -31.39 -2.21
C GLY A 751 -26.70 -30.86 -1.53
N ARG A 752 -25.51 -31.29 -1.97
CA ARG A 752 -24.22 -30.81 -1.48
C ARG A 752 -23.74 -29.64 -2.33
N MET A 753 -23.68 -28.45 -1.74
CA MET A 753 -23.12 -27.28 -2.42
C MET A 753 -21.59 -27.22 -2.18
N PRO A 754 -20.73 -27.31 -3.20
CA PRO A 754 -19.27 -27.24 -3.03
C PRO A 754 -18.82 -25.79 -2.86
N LYS A 755 -19.23 -25.20 -1.74
CA LYS A 755 -19.00 -23.81 -1.34
C LYS A 755 -18.75 -23.76 0.16
N VAL A 756 -17.58 -23.28 0.57
CA VAL A 756 -17.18 -23.20 1.99
C VAL A 756 -16.59 -21.84 2.31
N SER A 757 -17.01 -21.27 3.42
CA SER A 757 -16.43 -20.09 4.07
C SER A 757 -15.54 -20.54 5.23
N TYR A 758 -14.32 -20.02 5.33
CA TYR A 758 -13.37 -20.34 6.39
C TYR A 758 -12.71 -19.07 6.94
N GLN A 759 -12.63 -18.97 8.27
CA GLN A 759 -11.86 -17.93 8.95
C GLN A 759 -10.62 -18.56 9.57
N TYR A 760 -9.44 -18.13 9.11
CA TYR A 760 -8.18 -18.55 9.69
C TYR A 760 -7.72 -17.52 10.73
N VAL A 761 -7.43 -17.98 11.94
CA VAL A 761 -6.82 -17.18 13.01
C VAL A 761 -5.36 -17.60 13.14
N ALA A 762 -4.44 -16.65 13.02
CA ALA A 762 -3.01 -16.92 13.18
C ALA A 762 -2.72 -17.37 14.63
N PRO A 763 -1.73 -18.26 14.83
CA PRO A 763 -1.38 -18.71 16.17
C PRO A 763 -0.99 -17.55 17.09
N MET A 764 -1.56 -17.52 18.28
CA MET A 764 -1.20 -16.57 19.32
C MET A 764 0.19 -16.90 19.87
N VAL A 765 1.08 -15.91 19.86
CA VAL A 765 2.41 -16.01 20.48
C VAL A 765 2.30 -15.42 21.88
N LYS A 766 2.93 -16.06 22.89
CA LYS A 766 3.00 -15.49 24.24
C LYS A 766 3.56 -14.07 24.16
N GLN A 767 2.85 -13.12 24.79
CA GLN A 767 3.30 -11.73 24.85
C GLN A 767 4.65 -11.64 25.55
N TYR A 768 5.41 -10.62 25.17
CA TYR A 768 6.69 -10.30 25.76
C TYR A 768 6.56 -10.21 27.30
N HIS A 769 7.48 -10.82 28.04
CA HIS A 769 7.45 -10.84 29.51
C HIS A 769 8.01 -9.57 30.17
N HIS A 770 8.37 -8.56 29.36
CA HIS A 770 9.32 -7.50 29.72
C HIS A 770 8.87 -6.10 29.24
N PHE A 771 7.55 -5.83 29.20
CA PHE A 771 6.94 -4.56 28.79
C PHE A 771 6.23 -3.84 29.93
#